data_AF-A0A1A8LMQ3-F1
#
_entry.id   AF-A0A1A8LMQ3-F1
#
_cell.length_a   1.000
_cell.length_b   1.000
_cell.length_c   1.000
_cell.angle_alpha   90.00
_cell.angle_beta   90.00
_cell.angle_gamma   90.00
#
_symmetry.space_group_name_H-M   'P 1'
#
loop_
_entity.id
_entity.type
_entity.pdbx_description
1 polymer ?
#
loop_
_entity_poly.entity_id
_entity_poly.type
_entity_poly.pdbx_seq_one_letter_code
_entity_poly.pdbx_strand_id
1 'polypeptide(L)'
;MAQDSLQCLAQLASMHGPIFPDESAQISYLAHMVEGLLSMINGIEIEDSEAVGISNIISNLITMFPRSILTALPSDLFTSFINCLTLLTCSFGRSAALEEVLDKDDMVYMEAYDKLLESWLTLVQDEEHFPRSCFVQPAIQVFNSYIQCHLAAPDGTRNLSVNDISSHDEEEINELQEDDRELFSDQLSSIGMLGRVAADHCIPLLTSLLEDRVNRLHGQLQRTQQHLMASSDLGSVDRKVLDDLYEDIHWLILVSGYLLAYDPQGETPLVPSEVMEFSIKHATEVDINTTLQILGSPGEKASSIPGCNRTDSVIRLLSAVLRTSEVESRATRASLTELLSPQMGKDIVWFLRRWAKTYLLLDEKLYEQISMPLSTAFGADTEGAQWIVGYLLEKVINNLSVWSSETALTNDTVELLVTLVEKRERANIVVQCESWWNLAKQFASRSPPLHLLSSSVQRSLMKALVLGGFANMDSDTKQQYWAEVLHPLQQRFLNLINQENFAQISQEEAVKQEIVATLEALCGIAEATQIDNVASLFSFLMDFLSSCIGLMEVYSNTPQTINLIIEVFVEVAHKQICYLGETRSMKLYEACLTLLQVYSKNNQGRKRSDATAEEDQYQDLLLIMELLTNLLSKEFIDFSDNDEVFRNQEQGTPASNRTVSAADVVLYGVNIVLPLMSQDLLKFPSLCNQYYKLITFICEIFPEKIPQLPEDLFKSLMFSLELGMTSMSSEISQLCLEALSPLAEQCAKNQEKDSPLFIATRHFLKLVFDMLVLQKHNTEMTVAAGEALYTLVCLHQAEYSGLVETLLSSQRDAIIHQRLADAFSKLTDSSTPPTMDRKQKLAFLKSLEEFVANVGGLLCMK
;
A
#
# COMPACT_ATOMS: atom_id res chain seq x y z
N MET A 1 36.78 -8.46 15.97
CA MET A 1 37.18 -7.89 17.28
C MET A 1 36.56 -6.52 17.51
N ALA A 2 36.82 -5.48 16.70
CA ALA A 2 36.20 -4.16 16.87
C ALA A 2 34.66 -4.20 16.70
N GLN A 3 34.17 -4.82 15.62
CA GLN A 3 32.74 -5.03 15.39
C GLN A 3 32.06 -5.79 16.54
N ASP A 4 32.63 -6.92 16.98
CA ASP A 4 32.09 -7.70 18.09
C ASP A 4 31.99 -6.87 19.39
N SER A 5 33.01 -6.05 19.68
CA SER A 5 33.00 -5.17 20.86
C SER A 5 31.96 -4.06 20.76
N LEU A 6 31.79 -3.44 19.59
CA LEU A 6 30.79 -2.40 19.37
C LEU A 6 29.37 -2.97 19.41
N GLN A 7 29.16 -4.18 18.87
CA GLN A 7 27.88 -4.90 19.01
C GLN A 7 27.57 -5.21 20.49
N CYS A 8 28.57 -5.63 21.28
CA CYS A 8 28.40 -5.82 22.71
C CYS A 8 28.00 -4.50 23.41
N LEU A 9 28.65 -3.39 23.08
CA LEU A 9 28.30 -2.07 23.62
C LEU A 9 26.92 -1.61 23.17
N ALA A 10 26.52 -1.87 21.93
CA ALA A 10 25.20 -1.55 21.40
C ALA A 10 24.11 -2.34 22.15
N GLN A 11 24.35 -3.63 22.46
CA GLN A 11 23.44 -4.45 23.27
C GLN A 11 23.36 -3.97 24.73
N LEU A 12 24.46 -3.46 25.29
CA LEU A 12 24.43 -2.81 26.60
C LEU A 12 23.69 -1.46 26.56
N ALA A 13 23.75 -0.74 25.45
CA ALA A 13 22.99 0.48 25.23
C ALA A 13 21.50 0.21 25.00
N SER A 14 21.10 -1.00 24.60
CA SER A 14 19.69 -1.38 24.42
C SER A 14 19.03 -1.98 25.67
N MET A 15 19.68 -1.89 26.84
CA MET A 15 19.07 -2.33 28.08
C MET A 15 17.79 -1.53 28.36
N HIS A 16 16.66 -2.23 28.49
CA HIS A 16 15.35 -1.66 28.78
C HIS A 16 14.52 -2.61 29.65
N GLY A 17 13.36 -2.16 30.12
CA GLY A 17 12.41 -2.99 30.87
C GLY A 17 12.77 -3.15 32.37
N PRO A 18 12.25 -4.20 33.03
CA PRO A 18 12.22 -4.31 34.50
C PRO A 18 13.58 -4.68 35.13
N ILE A 19 14.66 -4.72 34.35
CA ILE A 19 16.01 -4.96 34.86
C ILE A 19 16.51 -3.78 35.72
N PHE A 20 16.03 -2.56 35.43
CA PHE A 20 16.31 -1.39 36.25
C PHE A 20 15.35 -1.31 37.44
N PRO A 21 15.86 -1.19 38.68
CA PRO A 21 15.01 -1.16 39.87
C PRO A 21 14.22 0.15 40.02
N ASP A 22 14.75 1.25 39.50
CA ASP A 22 14.15 2.59 39.55
C ASP A 22 14.73 3.51 38.45
N GLU A 23 14.13 4.68 38.27
CA GLU A 23 14.59 5.70 37.30
C GLU A 23 15.99 6.24 37.64
N SER A 24 16.37 6.31 38.92
CA SER A 24 17.70 6.79 39.32
C SER A 24 18.81 5.86 38.82
N ALA A 25 18.57 4.56 38.82
CA ALA A 25 19.47 3.57 38.26
C ALA A 25 19.58 3.71 36.74
N GLN A 26 18.48 4.00 36.04
CA GLN A 26 18.49 4.27 34.60
C GLN A 26 19.29 5.53 34.27
N ILE A 27 19.07 6.63 34.98
CA ILE A 27 19.81 7.89 34.77
C ILE A 27 21.31 7.68 35.01
N SER A 28 21.68 7.00 36.10
CA SER A 28 23.08 6.76 36.43
C SER A 28 23.77 5.86 35.39
N TYR A 29 23.07 4.82 34.93
CA TYR A 29 23.57 3.92 33.89
C TYR A 29 23.75 4.65 32.56
N LEU A 30 22.73 5.39 32.12
CA LEU A 30 22.76 6.17 30.89
C LEU A 30 23.88 7.21 30.93
N ALA A 31 24.04 7.94 32.04
CA ALA A 31 25.11 8.92 32.20
C ALA A 31 26.50 8.27 32.04
N HIS A 32 26.75 7.13 32.69
CA HIS A 32 28.04 6.42 32.55
C HIS A 32 28.27 5.90 31.13
N MET A 33 27.22 5.39 30.47
CA MET A 33 27.31 4.93 29.08
C MET A 33 27.65 6.07 28.13
N VAL A 34 27.00 7.24 28.30
CA VAL A 34 27.27 8.43 27.49
C VAL A 34 28.68 8.98 27.76
N GLU A 35 29.12 9.05 29.02
CA GLU A 35 30.49 9.47 29.37
C GLU A 35 31.55 8.55 28.74
N GLY A 36 31.35 7.23 28.85
CA GLY A 36 32.24 6.23 28.25
C GLY A 36 32.28 6.33 26.73
N LEU A 37 31.12 6.47 26.08
CA LEU A 37 31.00 6.64 24.63
C LEU A 37 31.72 7.90 24.15
N LEU A 38 31.49 9.04 24.80
CA LEU A 38 32.13 10.31 24.46
C LEU A 38 33.65 10.25 24.66
N SER A 39 34.11 9.63 25.75
CA SER A 39 35.55 9.45 25.98
C SER A 39 36.19 8.55 24.92
N MET A 40 35.47 7.54 24.43
CA MET A 40 35.92 6.64 23.38
C MET A 40 36.04 7.39 22.05
N ILE A 41 34.96 8.05 21.61
CA ILE A 41 34.90 8.76 20.32
C ILE A 41 35.93 9.89 20.25
N ASN A 42 36.09 10.67 21.32
CA ASN A 42 37.08 11.76 21.34
C ASN A 42 38.54 11.28 21.32
N GLY A 43 38.78 10.00 21.60
CA GLY A 43 40.12 9.40 21.69
C GLY A 43 40.57 8.61 20.47
N ILE A 44 39.70 8.44 19.46
CA ILE A 44 39.95 7.59 18.29
C ILE A 44 39.63 8.32 16.98
N GLU A 45 40.29 7.88 15.90
CA GLU A 45 39.85 8.18 14.53
C GLU A 45 38.93 7.04 14.11
N ILE A 46 37.70 7.37 13.70
CA ILE A 46 36.68 6.36 13.38
C ILE A 46 37.03 5.72 12.04
N GLU A 47 37.25 4.41 12.05
CA GLU A 47 37.45 3.61 10.84
C GLU A 47 36.10 3.15 10.26
N ASP A 48 36.07 2.81 8.96
CA ASP A 48 34.86 2.34 8.26
C ASP A 48 34.16 1.21 9.03
N SER A 49 34.92 0.24 9.57
CA SER A 49 34.38 -0.92 10.29
C SER A 49 33.70 -0.59 11.63
N GLU A 50 33.84 0.64 12.13
CA GLU A 50 33.32 1.09 13.42
C GLU A 50 32.08 1.98 13.29
N ALA A 51 31.84 2.59 12.12
CA ALA A 51 30.79 3.59 11.90
C ALA A 51 29.39 3.07 12.27
N VAL A 52 29.01 1.90 11.75
CA VAL A 52 27.71 1.26 12.04
C VAL A 52 27.60 0.83 13.51
N GLY A 53 28.71 0.40 14.12
CA GLY A 53 28.71 0.03 15.54
C GLY A 53 28.44 1.25 16.43
N ILE A 54 29.09 2.37 16.15
CA ILE A 54 28.94 3.61 16.91
C ILE A 54 27.55 4.22 16.70
N SER A 55 27.04 4.26 15.47
CA SER A 55 25.69 4.78 15.19
C SER A 55 24.62 3.95 15.89
N ASN A 56 24.75 2.61 15.93
CA ASN A 56 23.83 1.73 16.66
C ASN A 56 23.87 1.96 18.17
N ILE A 57 25.04 2.20 18.77
CA ILE A 57 25.12 2.54 20.21
C ILE A 57 24.34 3.83 20.46
N ILE A 58 24.61 4.89 19.68
CA ILE A 58 23.94 6.20 19.83
C ILE A 58 22.43 6.06 19.65
N SER A 59 22.01 5.35 18.60
CA SER A 59 20.60 5.11 18.30
C SER A 59 19.89 4.36 19.44
N ASN A 60 20.51 3.30 19.97
CA ASN A 60 19.95 2.57 21.11
C ASN A 60 19.83 3.44 22.36
N LEU A 61 20.83 4.29 22.65
CA LEU A 61 20.75 5.21 23.79
C LEU A 61 19.59 6.22 23.68
N ILE A 62 19.25 6.64 22.46
CA ILE A 62 18.17 7.61 22.20
C ILE A 62 16.80 6.94 22.16
N THR A 63 16.70 5.76 21.53
CA THR A 63 15.42 5.07 21.29
C THR A 63 14.95 4.22 22.46
N MET A 64 15.87 3.63 23.23
CA MET A 64 15.53 2.65 24.28
C MET A 64 15.30 3.30 25.65
N PHE A 65 15.91 4.46 25.91
CA PHE A 65 15.71 5.19 27.15
C PHE A 65 14.57 6.20 27.03
N PRO A 66 13.65 6.28 28.01
CA PRO A 66 12.59 7.28 28.00
C PRO A 66 13.16 8.71 27.99
N ARG A 67 12.45 9.64 27.35
CA ARG A 67 12.89 11.05 27.21
C ARG A 67 13.00 11.78 28.55
N SER A 68 12.20 11.40 29.54
CA SER A 68 12.31 11.86 30.92
C SER A 68 13.67 11.50 31.57
N ILE A 69 14.29 10.39 31.15
CA ILE A 69 15.60 9.94 31.64
C ILE A 69 16.72 10.68 30.91
N LEU A 70 16.59 10.89 29.59
CA LEU A 70 17.55 11.66 28.79
C LEU A 70 17.64 13.13 29.28
N THR A 71 16.50 13.75 29.59
CA THR A 71 16.45 15.13 30.14
C THR A 71 16.99 15.24 31.56
N ALA A 72 17.03 14.15 32.32
CA ALA A 72 17.58 14.12 33.67
C ALA A 72 19.11 13.99 33.71
N LEU A 73 19.77 13.83 32.55
CA LEU A 73 21.23 13.85 32.46
C LEU A 73 21.79 15.23 32.84
N PRO A 74 23.03 15.30 33.36
CA PRO A 74 23.72 16.58 33.57
C PRO A 74 23.75 17.40 32.27
N SER A 75 23.42 18.69 32.36
CA SER A 75 23.27 19.57 31.17
C SER A 75 24.50 19.59 30.25
N ASP A 76 25.69 19.60 30.86
CA ASP A 76 26.97 19.60 30.15
C ASP A 76 27.21 18.27 29.41
N LEU A 77 26.80 17.16 30.02
CA LEU A 77 26.92 15.83 29.44
C LEU A 77 25.94 15.67 28.27
N PHE A 78 24.69 16.08 28.45
CA PHE A 78 23.68 16.07 27.39
C PHE A 78 24.10 16.94 26.21
N THR A 79 24.58 18.16 26.46
CA THR A 79 25.06 19.05 25.39
C THR A 79 26.26 18.45 24.65
N SER A 80 27.19 17.81 25.37
CA SER A 80 28.33 17.11 24.76
C SER A 80 27.88 15.93 23.91
N PHE A 81 26.87 15.19 24.36
CA PHE A 81 26.27 14.09 23.61
C PHE A 81 25.61 14.56 22.32
N ILE A 82 24.78 15.61 22.38
CA ILE A 82 24.14 16.19 21.20
C ILE A 82 25.17 16.74 20.21
N ASN A 83 26.21 17.44 20.69
CA ASN A 83 27.29 17.92 19.82
C ASN A 83 28.03 16.77 19.13
N CYS A 84 28.29 15.68 19.85
CA CYS A 84 28.91 14.48 19.28
C CYS A 84 28.01 13.85 18.22
N LEU A 85 26.72 13.68 18.51
CA LEU A 85 25.72 13.21 17.55
C LEU A 85 25.73 14.09 16.29
N THR A 86 25.67 15.42 16.41
CA THR A 86 25.70 16.33 15.24
C THR A 86 26.96 16.17 14.42
N LEU A 87 28.13 16.13 15.07
CA LEU A 87 29.41 15.98 14.38
C LEU A 87 29.47 14.67 13.60
N LEU A 88 29.05 13.57 14.22
CA LEU A 88 29.02 12.24 13.60
C LEU A 88 28.02 12.15 12.46
N THR A 89 26.81 12.70 12.63
CA THR A 89 25.80 12.76 11.57
C THR A 89 26.36 13.49 10.35
N CYS A 90 26.95 14.66 10.54
CA CYS A 90 27.52 15.43 9.44
C CYS A 90 28.73 14.73 8.79
N SER A 91 29.60 14.08 9.57
CA SER A 91 30.74 13.35 9.00
C SER A 91 30.30 12.10 8.24
N PHE A 92 29.38 11.32 8.80
CA PHE A 92 28.89 10.10 8.16
C PHE A 92 28.08 10.41 6.91
N GLY A 93 27.28 11.49 6.90
CA GLY A 93 26.59 11.93 5.69
C GLY A 93 27.54 12.30 4.54
N ARG A 94 28.64 13.02 4.85
CA ARG A 94 29.67 13.32 3.83
C ARG A 94 30.39 12.07 3.35
N SER A 95 30.68 11.13 4.25
CA SER A 95 31.28 9.86 3.88
C SER A 95 30.32 9.03 3.03
N ALA A 96 29.03 8.95 3.38
CA ALA A 96 28.01 8.24 2.63
C ALA A 96 27.86 8.77 1.20
N ALA A 97 27.81 10.10 1.04
CA ALA A 97 27.80 10.72 -0.30
C ALA A 97 29.07 10.39 -1.11
N LEU A 98 30.22 10.24 -0.45
CA LEU A 98 31.43 9.76 -1.12
C LEU A 98 31.36 8.27 -1.47
N GLU A 99 30.64 7.44 -0.71
CA GLU A 99 30.45 6.02 -1.05
C GLU A 99 29.59 5.86 -2.31
N GLU A 100 28.55 6.69 -2.46
CA GLU A 100 27.73 6.73 -3.67
C GLU A 100 28.57 7.12 -4.89
N VAL A 101 29.37 8.18 -4.81
CA VAL A 101 30.21 8.63 -5.93
C VAL A 101 31.31 7.62 -6.31
N LEU A 102 31.76 6.83 -5.34
CA LEU A 102 32.80 5.83 -5.53
C LEU A 102 32.24 4.46 -5.93
N ASP A 103 30.92 4.32 -6.07
CA ASP A 103 30.20 3.09 -6.39
C ASP A 103 30.70 1.92 -5.52
N LYS A 104 30.79 2.14 -4.21
CA LYS A 104 31.26 1.10 -3.28
C LYS A 104 30.22 -0.02 -3.15
N ASP A 105 30.68 -1.27 -3.19
CA ASP A 105 29.83 -2.44 -2.92
C ASP A 105 29.28 -2.45 -1.48
N ASP A 106 30.08 -2.03 -0.50
CA ASP A 106 29.73 -2.01 0.93
C ASP A 106 29.44 -0.57 1.40
N MET A 107 28.16 -0.20 1.50
CA MET A 107 27.66 1.14 1.87
C MET A 107 27.55 1.34 3.39
N VAL A 108 28.69 1.26 4.09
CA VAL A 108 28.75 1.24 5.56
C VAL A 108 28.36 2.59 6.19
N TYR A 109 28.77 3.71 5.59
CA TYR A 109 28.42 5.03 6.11
C TYR A 109 26.98 5.40 5.81
N MET A 110 26.39 4.89 4.72
CA MET A 110 24.97 5.09 4.43
C MET A 110 24.11 4.49 5.56
N GLU A 111 24.33 3.22 5.90
CA GLU A 111 23.62 2.56 7.01
C GLU A 111 23.84 3.30 8.34
N ALA A 112 25.09 3.72 8.62
CA ALA A 112 25.39 4.45 9.84
C ALA A 112 24.70 5.82 9.89
N TYR A 113 24.63 6.52 8.76
CA TYR A 113 23.99 7.82 8.61
C TYR A 113 22.47 7.73 8.79
N ASP A 114 21.83 6.72 8.18
CA ASP A 114 20.41 6.39 8.36
C ASP A 114 20.06 6.25 9.83
N LYS A 115 20.83 5.43 10.56
CA LYS A 115 20.62 5.21 11.99
C LYS A 115 20.72 6.51 12.81
N LEU A 116 21.64 7.40 12.47
CA LEU A 116 21.77 8.67 13.17
C LEU A 116 20.61 9.62 12.84
N LEU A 117 20.14 9.67 11.59
CA LEU A 117 18.97 10.47 11.20
C LEU A 117 17.68 9.95 11.83
N GLU A 118 17.46 8.63 11.89
CA GLU A 118 16.35 8.01 12.62
C GLU A 118 16.35 8.42 14.10
N SER A 119 17.54 8.46 14.69
CA SER A 119 17.74 8.91 16.08
C SER A 119 17.40 10.39 16.26
N TRP A 120 17.78 11.25 15.31
CA TRP A 120 17.41 12.67 15.31
C TRP A 120 15.90 12.86 15.27
N LEU A 121 15.21 12.14 14.39
CA LEU A 121 13.75 12.22 14.27
C LEU A 121 13.07 11.86 15.60
N THR A 122 13.50 10.76 16.22
CA THR A 122 13.00 10.29 17.52
C THR A 122 13.21 11.32 18.64
N LEU A 123 14.32 12.05 18.60
CA LEU A 123 14.71 13.01 19.62
C LEU A 123 13.94 14.33 19.51
N VAL A 124 13.72 14.79 18.27
CA VAL A 124 13.20 16.13 17.98
C VAL A 124 11.66 16.19 17.97
N GLN A 125 10.97 15.06 17.78
CA GLN A 125 9.50 14.99 17.81
C GLN A 125 8.88 15.23 19.20
N ASP A 126 9.66 15.21 20.29
CA ASP A 126 9.15 15.34 21.66
C ASP A 126 9.29 16.78 22.20
N GLU A 127 8.21 17.55 22.07
CA GLU A 127 8.12 18.92 22.58
C GLU A 127 7.81 19.02 24.07
N GLU A 128 7.36 17.93 24.69
CA GLU A 128 6.99 17.93 26.12
C GLU A 128 8.23 17.97 27.01
N HIS A 129 9.28 17.26 26.60
CA HIS A 129 10.50 17.07 27.41
C HIS A 129 11.65 17.98 26.98
N PHE A 130 11.77 18.30 25.68
CA PHE A 130 12.83 19.14 25.17
C PHE A 130 12.29 20.44 24.56
N PRO A 131 12.69 21.62 25.09
CA PRO A 131 12.39 22.88 24.42
C PRO A 131 13.03 22.88 23.02
N ARG A 132 12.25 23.19 21.98
CA ARG A 132 12.72 23.22 20.58
C ARG A 132 14.01 24.04 20.39
N SER A 133 14.20 25.10 21.19
CA SER A 133 15.39 25.96 21.17
C SER A 133 16.71 25.21 21.43
N CYS A 134 16.67 24.04 22.09
CA CYS A 134 17.85 23.22 22.35
C CYS A 134 18.48 22.63 21.09
N PHE A 135 17.70 22.41 20.03
CA PHE A 135 18.16 21.70 18.83
C PHE A 135 18.33 22.60 17.60
N VAL A 136 18.01 23.89 17.68
CA VAL A 136 18.06 24.79 16.51
C VAL A 136 19.44 24.80 15.84
N GLN A 137 20.53 25.00 16.61
CA GLN A 137 21.88 25.04 16.02
C GLN A 137 22.36 23.67 15.51
N PRO A 138 22.18 22.56 16.25
CA PRO A 138 22.39 21.21 15.71
C PRO A 138 21.62 20.92 14.42
N ALA A 139 20.32 21.25 14.39
CA ALA A 139 19.45 21.04 13.25
C ALA A 139 19.93 21.82 12.02
N ILE A 140 20.34 23.09 12.18
CA ILE A 140 20.93 23.88 11.09
C ILE A 140 22.18 23.19 10.53
N GLN A 141 23.06 22.65 11.38
CA GLN A 141 24.29 22.00 10.93
C GLN A 141 24.00 20.71 10.14
N VAL A 142 23.15 19.84 10.68
CA VAL A 142 22.77 18.58 10.02
C VAL A 142 22.04 18.86 8.71
N PHE A 143 21.08 19.78 8.72
CA PHE A 143 20.34 20.18 7.53
C PHE A 143 21.25 20.74 6.43
N ASN A 144 22.16 21.67 6.77
CA ASN A 144 23.11 22.21 5.79
C ASN A 144 24.05 21.12 5.27
N SER A 145 24.50 20.19 6.12
CA SER A 145 25.34 19.07 5.70
C SER A 145 24.60 18.17 4.72
N TYR A 146 23.33 17.84 4.97
CA TYR A 146 22.49 17.06 4.06
C TYR A 146 22.38 17.77 2.69
N ILE A 147 21.99 19.05 2.68
CA ILE A 147 21.89 19.83 1.44
C ILE A 147 23.23 19.87 0.68
N GLN A 148 24.36 20.03 1.38
CA GLN A 148 25.67 20.00 0.74
C GLN A 148 26.01 18.64 0.14
N CYS A 149 25.65 17.53 0.81
CA CYS A 149 25.90 16.19 0.31
C CYS A 149 25.10 15.88 -0.97
N HIS A 150 23.90 16.45 -1.10
CA HIS A 150 23.00 16.19 -2.23
C HIS A 150 23.00 17.27 -3.33
N LEU A 151 23.83 18.31 -3.25
CA LEU A 151 23.95 19.31 -4.32
C LEU A 151 25.25 19.18 -5.11
N ALA A 152 25.18 19.49 -6.40
CA ALA A 152 26.34 19.62 -7.27
C ALA A 152 27.21 20.83 -6.88
N ALA A 153 28.47 20.81 -7.33
CA ALA A 153 29.36 21.96 -7.25
C ALA A 153 28.73 23.18 -7.99
N PRO A 154 28.87 24.41 -7.48
CA PRO A 154 29.76 24.84 -6.40
C PRO A 154 29.17 24.81 -4.98
N ASP A 155 27.86 24.56 -4.84
CA ASP A 155 27.16 24.72 -3.55
C ASP A 155 27.17 23.44 -2.69
N GLY A 156 27.49 22.30 -3.31
CA GLY A 156 27.61 21.01 -2.62
C GLY A 156 28.76 20.14 -3.12
N THR A 157 28.78 18.92 -2.60
CA THR A 157 29.85 17.92 -2.76
C THR A 157 29.36 16.64 -3.43
N ARG A 158 28.10 16.56 -3.92
CA ARG A 158 27.47 15.33 -4.44
C ARG A 158 28.32 14.62 -5.49
N ASN A 159 29.03 15.37 -6.34
CA ASN A 159 29.81 14.80 -7.46
C ASN A 159 31.33 15.02 -7.30
N LEU A 160 31.81 15.35 -6.10
CA LEU A 160 33.22 15.65 -5.85
C LEU A 160 33.97 14.41 -5.36
N SER A 161 34.68 13.72 -6.26
CA SER A 161 35.71 12.75 -5.88
C SER A 161 37.07 13.44 -5.74
N VAL A 162 37.94 12.91 -4.87
CA VAL A 162 39.29 13.45 -4.59
C VAL A 162 40.19 13.54 -5.84
N ASN A 163 39.80 12.90 -6.96
CA ASN A 163 40.56 12.80 -8.20
C ASN A 163 39.84 13.33 -9.47
N ASP A 164 38.73 14.08 -9.36
CA ASP A 164 37.90 14.53 -10.50
C ASP A 164 37.41 13.38 -11.42
N ILE A 165 37.35 12.16 -10.90
CA ILE A 165 36.69 11.04 -11.57
C ILE A 165 35.21 11.22 -11.26
N SER A 166 34.45 11.79 -12.18
CA SER A 166 32.98 11.70 -12.11
C SER A 166 32.58 10.25 -12.29
N SER A 167 31.54 9.82 -11.58
CA SER A 167 30.91 8.49 -11.74
C SER A 167 30.86 8.09 -13.22
N HIS A 168 31.30 6.86 -13.47
CA HIS A 168 31.47 6.30 -14.81
C HIS A 168 30.17 5.61 -15.23
N ASP A 169 29.66 5.99 -16.41
CA ASP A 169 28.48 5.46 -17.12
C ASP A 169 27.14 5.56 -16.35
N GLU A 170 26.08 6.02 -17.03
CA GLU A 170 24.72 5.99 -16.48
C GLU A 170 24.38 4.52 -16.18
N GLU A 171 24.29 4.15 -14.91
CA GLU A 171 23.83 2.82 -14.53
C GLU A 171 22.42 2.59 -15.09
N GLU A 172 22.17 1.42 -15.69
CA GLU A 172 20.83 1.06 -16.14
C GLU A 172 19.92 0.92 -14.91
N ILE A 173 19.17 1.98 -14.60
CA ILE A 173 18.16 1.98 -13.53
C ILE A 173 17.08 0.95 -13.88
N ASN A 174 16.92 -0.03 -13.00
CA ASN A 174 15.90 -1.07 -13.14
C ASN A 174 14.51 -0.48 -12.83
N GLU A 175 13.47 -0.84 -13.60
CA GLU A 175 12.08 -0.46 -13.32
C GLU A 175 11.59 -0.93 -11.93
N LEU A 176 12.27 -1.90 -11.32
CA LEU A 176 12.01 -2.39 -9.96
C LEU A 176 12.73 -1.58 -8.86
N GLN A 177 13.62 -0.65 -9.22
CA GLN A 177 14.29 0.21 -8.24
C GLN A 177 13.28 1.19 -7.65
N GLU A 178 13.26 1.26 -6.32
CA GLU A 178 12.41 2.21 -5.61
C GLU A 178 12.85 3.65 -5.90
N ASP A 179 11.88 4.56 -5.93
CA ASP A 179 12.15 5.99 -6.09
C ASP A 179 12.88 6.53 -4.84
N ASP A 180 13.76 7.52 -4.98
CA ASP A 180 14.53 8.09 -3.85
C ASP A 180 13.62 8.61 -2.72
N ARG A 181 12.43 9.10 -3.09
CA ARG A 181 11.41 9.52 -2.11
C ARG A 181 10.86 8.37 -1.25
N GLU A 182 10.95 7.13 -1.71
CA GLU A 182 10.54 5.91 -1.00
C GLU A 182 11.75 5.30 -0.28
N LEU A 183 12.86 5.11 -1.01
CA LEU A 183 14.11 4.55 -0.49
C LEU A 183 14.69 5.36 0.68
N PHE A 184 14.69 6.68 0.58
CA PHE A 184 15.23 7.60 1.60
C PHE A 184 14.13 8.31 2.40
N SER A 185 12.92 7.76 2.44
CA SER A 185 11.77 8.37 3.12
C SER A 185 12.03 8.69 4.59
N ASP A 186 12.72 7.80 5.33
CA ASP A 186 13.09 8.02 6.73
C ASP A 186 14.13 9.14 6.90
N GLN A 187 15.15 9.19 6.04
CA GLN A 187 16.12 10.29 6.04
C GLN A 187 15.43 11.63 5.77
N LEU A 188 14.60 11.69 4.72
CA LEU A 188 13.88 12.88 4.32
C LEU A 188 12.88 13.34 5.40
N SER A 189 12.23 12.40 6.09
CA SER A 189 11.37 12.68 7.24
C SER A 189 12.15 13.32 8.40
N SER A 190 13.33 12.78 8.72
CA SER A 190 14.25 13.33 9.73
C SER A 190 14.72 14.74 9.37
N ILE A 191 15.21 14.93 8.15
CA ILE A 191 15.68 16.23 7.65
C ILE A 191 14.54 17.25 7.54
N GLY A 192 13.35 16.80 7.15
CA GLY A 192 12.13 17.61 7.17
C GLY A 192 11.83 18.13 8.57
N MET A 193 11.88 17.27 9.58
CA MET A 193 11.67 17.64 10.99
C MET A 193 12.76 18.59 11.52
N LEU A 194 14.03 18.32 11.24
CA LEU A 194 15.13 19.24 11.60
C LEU A 194 14.97 20.60 10.91
N GLY A 195 14.54 20.60 9.65
CA GLY A 195 14.20 21.80 8.89
C GLY A 195 13.05 22.60 9.48
N ARG A 196 12.05 21.94 10.08
CA ARG A 196 10.94 22.59 10.81
C ARG A 196 11.40 23.23 12.11
N VAL A 197 12.22 22.54 12.90
CA VAL A 197 12.81 23.11 14.12
C VAL A 197 13.68 24.33 13.83
N ALA A 198 14.37 24.33 12.69
CA ALA A 198 15.20 25.43 12.22
C ALA A 198 14.54 26.24 11.08
N ALA A 199 13.21 26.36 11.06
CA ALA A 199 12.45 26.97 9.96
C ALA A 199 12.94 28.38 9.57
N ASP A 200 13.35 29.20 10.55
CA ASP A 200 13.90 30.55 10.33
C ASP A 200 15.13 30.56 9.40
N HIS A 201 15.91 29.48 9.35
CA HIS A 201 17.07 29.32 8.47
C HIS A 201 16.76 28.46 7.24
N CYS A 202 16.11 27.32 7.44
CA CYS A 202 15.98 26.29 6.41
C CYS A 202 15.01 26.68 5.29
N ILE A 203 13.88 27.33 5.60
CA ILE A 203 12.90 27.73 4.58
C ILE A 203 13.48 28.78 3.62
N PRO A 204 14.12 29.87 4.10
CA PRO A 204 14.80 30.81 3.20
C PRO A 204 15.93 30.18 2.38
N LEU A 205 16.70 29.25 2.97
CA LEU A 205 17.79 28.55 2.27
C LEU A 205 17.25 27.75 1.08
N LEU A 206 16.26 26.88 1.30
CA LEU A 206 15.64 26.08 0.24
C LEU A 206 15.02 26.96 -0.84
N THR A 207 14.35 28.04 -0.44
CA THR A 207 13.75 29.00 -1.37
C THR A 207 14.81 29.60 -2.29
N SER A 208 15.94 30.05 -1.73
CA SER A 208 17.02 30.65 -2.51
C SER A 208 17.67 29.64 -3.46
N LEU A 209 17.90 28.41 -3.01
CA LEU A 209 18.50 27.35 -3.82
C LEU A 209 17.56 26.96 -4.97
N LEU A 210 16.28 26.71 -4.70
CA LEU A 210 15.29 26.40 -5.73
C LEU A 210 15.13 27.54 -6.73
N GLU A 211 15.00 28.80 -6.28
CA GLU A 211 14.91 29.93 -7.19
C GLU A 211 16.14 30.04 -8.11
N ASP A 212 17.35 29.83 -7.58
CA ASP A 212 18.58 29.79 -8.39
C ASP A 212 18.54 28.65 -9.43
N ARG A 213 18.29 27.41 -8.98
CA ARG A 213 18.27 26.24 -9.85
C ARG A 213 17.21 26.32 -10.94
N VAL A 214 16.00 26.76 -10.61
CA VAL A 214 14.92 26.97 -11.58
C VAL A 214 15.29 28.04 -12.61
N ASN A 215 15.92 29.13 -12.18
CA ASN A 215 16.41 30.17 -13.10
C ASN A 215 17.51 29.66 -14.03
N ARG A 216 18.43 28.83 -13.51
CA ARG A 216 19.47 28.18 -14.30
C ARG A 216 18.85 27.21 -15.31
N LEU A 217 17.86 26.42 -14.91
CA LEU A 217 17.20 25.42 -15.76
C LEU A 217 16.47 26.10 -16.91
N HIS A 218 15.67 27.11 -16.57
CA HIS A 218 15.00 27.93 -17.57
C HIS A 218 15.99 28.54 -18.59
N GLY A 219 17.10 29.08 -18.10
CA GLY A 219 18.15 29.65 -18.95
C GLY A 219 18.89 28.63 -19.80
N GLN A 220 19.06 27.39 -19.34
CA GLN A 220 19.65 26.30 -20.13
C GLN A 220 18.69 25.82 -21.22
N LEU A 221 17.43 25.55 -20.88
CA LEU A 221 16.41 25.15 -21.84
C LEU A 221 16.20 26.20 -22.95
N GLN A 222 16.20 27.50 -22.60
CA GLN A 222 16.14 28.58 -23.59
C GLN A 222 17.35 28.62 -24.51
N ARG A 223 18.57 28.40 -23.98
CA ARG A 223 19.79 28.34 -24.81
C ARG A 223 19.72 27.17 -25.78
N THR A 224 19.34 25.99 -25.29
CA THR A 224 19.17 24.80 -26.13
C THR A 224 18.12 25.03 -27.21
N GLN A 225 16.98 25.64 -26.89
CA GLN A 225 15.97 26.01 -27.87
C GLN A 225 16.52 26.93 -28.97
N GLN A 226 17.26 27.99 -28.60
CA GLN A 226 17.88 28.91 -29.56
C GLN A 226 18.90 28.18 -30.46
N HIS A 227 19.67 27.24 -29.90
CA HIS A 227 20.61 26.42 -30.67
C HIS A 227 19.89 25.48 -31.63
N LEU A 228 18.81 24.81 -31.22
CA LEU A 228 17.99 23.95 -32.09
C LEU A 228 17.35 24.72 -33.25
N MET A 229 16.99 25.99 -33.03
CA MET A 229 16.50 26.88 -34.11
C MET A 229 17.61 27.31 -35.08
N ALA A 230 18.88 27.33 -34.64
CA ALA A 230 20.02 27.77 -35.45
C ALA A 230 20.79 26.61 -36.13
N SER A 231 20.74 25.40 -35.57
CA SER A 231 21.42 24.19 -36.05
C SER A 231 20.67 22.93 -35.63
N SER A 232 20.53 21.96 -36.54
CA SER A 232 19.78 20.71 -36.33
C SER A 232 20.54 19.61 -35.56
N ASP A 233 21.73 19.90 -35.02
CA ASP A 233 22.53 18.92 -34.27
C ASP A 233 22.25 19.02 -32.76
N LEU A 234 21.57 18.00 -32.21
CA LEU A 234 21.35 17.81 -30.77
C LEU A 234 22.62 17.42 -29.99
N GLY A 235 23.69 17.02 -30.69
CA GLY A 235 24.91 16.47 -30.09
C GLY A 235 25.84 17.48 -29.38
N SER A 236 25.46 18.75 -29.28
CA SER A 236 26.27 19.80 -28.62
C SER A 236 25.69 20.32 -27.29
N VAL A 237 24.58 19.72 -26.82
CA VAL A 237 23.98 20.08 -25.52
C VAL A 237 24.84 19.52 -24.41
N ASP A 238 25.22 20.37 -23.45
CA ASP A 238 25.93 19.98 -22.23
C ASP A 238 24.98 19.23 -21.29
N ARG A 239 24.70 17.95 -21.61
CA ARG A 239 23.73 17.10 -20.91
C ARG A 239 24.08 16.98 -19.42
N LYS A 240 25.36 16.80 -19.10
CA LYS A 240 25.83 16.72 -17.72
C LYS A 240 25.40 17.91 -16.84
N VAL A 241 25.43 19.13 -17.39
CA VAL A 241 24.97 20.32 -16.64
C VAL A 241 23.45 20.33 -16.43
N LEU A 242 22.68 19.74 -17.35
CA LEU A 242 21.25 19.55 -17.16
C LEU A 242 20.97 18.43 -16.14
N ASP A 243 21.70 17.31 -16.21
CA ASP A 243 21.53 16.18 -15.30
C ASP A 243 21.87 16.59 -13.86
N ASP A 244 23.01 17.26 -13.65
CA ASP A 244 23.39 17.84 -12.35
C ASP A 244 22.30 18.76 -11.79
N LEU A 245 21.63 19.51 -12.68
CA LEU A 245 20.61 20.47 -12.32
C LEU A 245 19.26 19.80 -12.05
N TYR A 246 18.90 18.75 -12.79
CA TYR A 246 17.73 17.94 -12.50
C TYR A 246 17.86 17.29 -11.13
N GLU A 247 19.03 16.74 -10.84
CA GLU A 247 19.34 16.11 -9.57
C GLU A 247 19.36 17.11 -8.41
N ASP A 248 19.90 18.32 -8.62
CA ASP A 248 19.80 19.40 -7.63
C ASP A 248 18.35 19.78 -7.33
N ILE A 249 17.52 19.88 -8.37
CA ILE A 249 16.10 20.22 -8.22
C ILE A 249 15.32 19.08 -7.56
N HIS A 250 15.63 17.83 -7.91
CA HIS A 250 15.06 16.61 -7.34
C HIS A 250 15.17 16.62 -5.81
N TRP A 251 16.41 16.64 -5.28
CA TRP A 251 16.66 16.63 -3.85
C TRP A 251 16.07 17.85 -3.13
N LEU A 252 16.12 19.04 -3.75
CA LEU A 252 15.51 20.24 -3.17
C LEU A 252 13.98 20.15 -3.10
N ILE A 253 13.31 19.54 -4.09
CA ILE A 253 11.86 19.30 -4.04
C ILE A 253 11.51 18.28 -2.97
N LEU A 254 12.25 17.17 -2.88
CA LEU A 254 12.02 16.15 -1.85
C LEU A 254 12.15 16.73 -0.44
N VAL A 255 13.27 17.39 -0.13
CA VAL A 255 13.49 18.02 1.19
C VAL A 255 12.42 19.09 1.47
N SER A 256 12.06 19.90 0.48
CA SER A 256 10.99 20.90 0.64
C SER A 256 9.64 20.25 0.94
N GLY A 257 9.33 19.13 0.28
CA GLY A 257 8.09 18.39 0.49
C GLY A 257 8.00 17.90 1.93
N TYR A 258 9.01 17.16 2.40
CA TYR A 258 9.06 16.63 3.76
C TYR A 258 9.13 17.73 4.83
N LEU A 259 9.75 18.88 4.55
CA LEU A 259 9.72 20.02 5.47
C LEU A 259 8.32 20.62 5.61
N LEU A 260 7.59 20.80 4.50
CA LEU A 260 6.32 21.53 4.48
C LEU A 260 5.10 20.68 4.87
N ALA A 261 5.13 19.36 4.69
CA ALA A 261 3.99 18.51 4.97
C ALA A 261 4.39 17.14 5.55
N TYR A 262 3.51 16.57 6.36
CA TYR A 262 3.59 15.18 6.80
C TYR A 262 3.14 14.21 5.71
N ASP A 263 3.58 12.96 5.80
CA ASP A 263 2.99 11.89 5.00
C ASP A 263 1.58 11.54 5.51
N PRO A 264 0.60 11.38 4.61
CA PRO A 264 -0.76 11.04 5.00
C PRO A 264 -0.84 9.57 5.42
N GLN A 265 -0.72 9.29 6.73
CA GLN A 265 -0.90 7.95 7.30
C GLN A 265 -2.38 7.64 7.60
N GLY A 266 -3.23 7.69 6.57
CA GLY A 266 -4.66 7.38 6.69
C GLY A 266 -5.54 8.50 7.28
N GLU A 267 -4.95 9.58 7.78
CA GLU A 267 -5.66 10.77 8.28
C GLU A 267 -5.51 11.98 7.32
N THR A 268 -6.27 13.05 7.58
CA THR A 268 -6.07 14.31 6.83
C THR A 268 -4.79 14.99 7.32
N PRO A 269 -3.77 15.19 6.46
CA PRO A 269 -2.54 15.85 6.87
C PRO A 269 -2.80 17.32 7.17
N LEU A 270 -2.30 17.79 8.31
CA LEU A 270 -2.33 19.19 8.69
C LEU A 270 -1.00 19.88 8.35
N VAL A 271 -1.03 21.19 8.19
CA VAL A 271 0.20 22.00 8.11
C VAL A 271 0.98 21.79 9.42
N PRO A 272 2.28 21.43 9.36
CA PRO A 272 3.09 21.26 10.56
C PRO A 272 3.06 22.50 11.45
N SER A 273 2.93 22.30 12.76
CA SER A 273 2.78 23.35 13.77
C SER A 273 3.92 24.37 13.68
N GLU A 274 5.14 23.91 13.46
CA GLU A 274 6.33 24.76 13.34
C GLU A 274 6.25 25.68 12.12
N VAL A 275 5.74 25.16 11.00
CA VAL A 275 5.56 25.93 9.75
C VAL A 275 4.46 26.97 9.91
N MET A 276 3.35 26.59 10.56
CA MET A 276 2.25 27.51 10.87
C MET A 276 2.71 28.61 11.84
N GLU A 277 3.37 28.26 12.94
CA GLU A 277 3.95 29.18 13.91
C GLU A 277 4.96 30.14 13.27
N PHE A 278 5.83 29.61 12.39
CA PHE A 278 6.79 30.42 11.64
C PHE A 278 6.10 31.47 10.77
N SER A 279 5.03 31.10 10.04
CA SER A 279 4.25 32.05 9.24
C SER A 279 3.49 33.06 10.12
N ILE A 280 2.92 32.64 11.27
CA ILE A 280 2.26 33.54 12.23
C ILE A 280 3.25 34.57 12.79
N LYS A 281 4.44 34.14 13.20
CA LYS A 281 5.49 34.98 13.78
C LYS A 281 5.92 36.11 12.83
N HIS A 282 6.02 35.83 11.54
CA HIS A 282 6.47 36.79 10.53
C HIS A 282 5.33 37.51 9.79
N ALA A 283 4.06 37.17 10.06
CA ALA A 283 2.90 37.71 9.35
C ALA A 283 2.80 39.26 9.36
N THR A 284 3.41 39.93 10.34
CA THR A 284 3.42 41.40 10.41
C THR A 284 4.47 42.07 9.52
N GLU A 285 5.45 41.31 9.05
CA GLU A 285 6.57 41.79 8.24
C GLU A 285 6.29 41.69 6.73
N VAL A 286 5.34 40.81 6.37
CA VAL A 286 4.97 40.48 4.99
C VAL A 286 3.87 41.39 4.43
N ASP A 287 3.90 41.60 3.12
CA ASP A 287 2.82 42.19 2.34
C ASP A 287 2.05 41.07 1.62
N ILE A 288 0.77 40.93 1.96
CA ILE A 288 -0.08 39.84 1.45
C ILE A 288 -0.27 39.97 -0.07
N ASN A 289 -0.45 41.19 -0.58
CA ASN A 289 -0.66 41.41 -2.01
C ASN A 289 0.56 40.97 -2.84
N THR A 290 1.75 41.34 -2.39
CA THR A 290 3.01 40.91 -3.02
C THR A 290 3.19 39.39 -2.91
N THR A 291 2.80 38.80 -1.78
CA THR A 291 2.83 37.34 -1.59
C THR A 291 1.91 36.62 -2.57
N LEU A 292 0.67 37.08 -2.72
CA LEU A 292 -0.28 36.56 -3.71
C LEU A 292 0.19 36.78 -5.14
N GLN A 293 0.88 37.90 -5.42
CA GLN A 293 1.50 38.12 -6.72
C GLN A 293 2.62 37.12 -6.99
N ILE A 294 3.49 36.82 -6.02
CA ILE A 294 4.52 35.77 -6.15
C ILE A 294 3.89 34.42 -6.44
N LEU A 295 2.81 34.07 -5.75
CA LEU A 295 2.08 32.81 -5.92
C LEU A 295 1.43 32.73 -7.31
N GLY A 296 0.69 33.77 -7.71
CA GLY A 296 -0.09 33.83 -8.95
C GLY A 296 0.73 34.10 -10.22
N SER A 297 2.06 34.27 -10.12
CA SER A 297 2.95 34.49 -11.27
C SER A 297 4.14 33.52 -11.30
N PRO A 298 3.89 32.19 -11.35
CA PRO A 298 4.95 31.18 -11.44
C PRO A 298 5.74 31.28 -12.76
N GLY A 299 5.23 32.06 -13.71
CA GLY A 299 5.91 32.34 -14.97
C GLY A 299 7.02 33.38 -14.92
N GLU A 300 7.09 34.17 -13.85
CA GLU A 300 8.04 35.27 -13.68
C GLU A 300 9.04 34.96 -12.57
N LYS A 301 10.24 35.57 -12.67
CA LYS A 301 11.24 35.45 -11.59
C LYS A 301 10.70 36.13 -10.34
N ALA A 302 10.77 35.46 -9.19
CA ALA A 302 10.34 36.07 -7.93
C ALA A 302 11.08 37.39 -7.64
N SER A 303 12.37 37.44 -7.98
CA SER A 303 13.22 38.63 -7.81
C SER A 303 12.84 39.83 -8.68
N SER A 304 12.06 39.65 -9.77
CA SER A 304 11.56 40.77 -10.58
C SER A 304 10.29 41.40 -10.02
N ILE A 305 9.64 40.79 -9.02
CA ILE A 305 8.40 41.29 -8.43
C ILE A 305 8.73 42.38 -7.40
N PRO A 306 8.18 43.60 -7.52
CA PRO A 306 8.42 44.67 -6.56
C PRO A 306 8.03 44.27 -5.14
N GLY A 307 8.95 44.41 -4.18
CA GLY A 307 8.69 44.08 -2.78
C GLY A 307 8.86 42.60 -2.42
N CYS A 308 9.44 41.77 -3.30
CA CYS A 308 9.63 40.33 -3.08
C CYS A 308 10.28 39.94 -1.74
N ASN A 309 11.06 40.82 -1.12
CA ASN A 309 11.67 40.61 0.21
C ASN A 309 10.66 40.65 1.38
N ARG A 310 9.44 41.14 1.15
CA ARG A 310 8.36 41.21 2.16
C ARG A 310 7.26 40.23 1.82
N THR A 311 7.62 38.99 1.56
CA THR A 311 6.65 37.93 1.25
C THR A 311 6.74 36.80 2.26
N ASP A 312 5.63 36.12 2.48
CA ASP A 312 5.61 34.95 3.36
C ASP A 312 6.53 33.87 2.79
N SER A 313 7.49 33.42 3.60
CA SER A 313 8.54 32.52 3.13
C SER A 313 8.04 31.09 2.89
N VAL A 314 6.96 30.66 3.55
CA VAL A 314 6.31 29.37 3.30
C VAL A 314 5.65 29.40 1.93
N ILE A 315 4.85 30.42 1.64
CA ILE A 315 4.20 30.61 0.35
C ILE A 315 5.26 30.80 -0.75
N ARG A 316 6.35 31.52 -0.47
CA ARG A 316 7.44 31.70 -1.44
C ARG A 316 8.14 30.38 -1.78
N LEU A 317 8.37 29.50 -0.81
CA LEU A 317 8.93 28.17 -1.03
C LEU A 317 7.98 27.29 -1.89
N LEU A 318 6.70 27.23 -1.53
CA LEU A 318 5.67 26.56 -2.34
C LEU A 318 5.65 27.11 -3.78
N SER A 319 5.76 28.43 -3.91
CA SER A 319 5.80 29.11 -5.20
C SER A 319 7.10 28.88 -5.98
N ALA A 320 8.20 28.49 -5.33
CA ALA A 320 9.45 28.12 -6.00
C ALA A 320 9.28 26.77 -6.72
N VAL A 321 8.65 25.78 -6.08
CA VAL A 321 8.31 24.50 -6.73
C VAL A 321 7.27 24.70 -7.83
N LEU A 322 6.30 25.60 -7.63
CA LEU A 322 5.33 25.98 -8.67
C LEU A 322 6.02 26.60 -9.90
N ARG A 323 7.10 27.37 -9.70
CA ARG A 323 7.93 27.88 -10.80
C ARG A 323 8.66 26.76 -11.53
N THR A 324 9.17 25.74 -10.83
CA THR A 324 9.73 24.54 -11.47
C THR A 324 8.69 23.86 -12.38
N SER A 325 7.48 23.65 -11.86
CA SER A 325 6.34 23.11 -12.62
C SER A 325 6.01 23.95 -13.86
N GLU A 326 6.06 25.28 -13.75
CA GLU A 326 5.81 26.18 -14.89
C GLU A 326 6.94 26.15 -15.93
N VAL A 327 8.21 26.02 -15.50
CA VAL A 327 9.35 25.84 -16.41
C VAL A 327 9.20 24.54 -17.20
N GLU A 328 8.86 23.44 -16.53
CA GLU A 328 8.58 22.14 -17.18
C GLU A 328 7.41 22.27 -18.17
N SER A 329 6.29 22.86 -17.74
CA SER A 329 5.09 23.03 -18.57
C SER A 329 5.29 24.00 -19.75
N ARG A 330 6.26 24.93 -19.67
CA ARG A 330 6.67 25.77 -20.81
C ARG A 330 7.55 25.00 -21.79
N ALA A 331 8.43 24.14 -21.28
CA ALA A 331 9.28 23.30 -22.11
C ALA A 331 8.45 22.29 -22.91
N THR A 332 7.44 21.66 -22.30
CA THR A 332 6.51 20.77 -23.03
C THR A 332 5.75 21.52 -24.14
N ARG A 333 5.23 22.72 -23.85
CA ARG A 333 4.58 23.60 -24.85
C ARG A 333 5.52 24.06 -25.97
N ALA A 334 6.83 24.10 -25.71
CA ALA A 334 7.86 24.44 -26.68
C ALA A 334 8.42 23.22 -27.44
N SER A 335 7.80 22.03 -27.29
CA SER A 335 8.27 20.77 -27.89
C SER A 335 9.68 20.37 -27.44
N LEU A 336 10.04 20.68 -26.18
CA LEU A 336 11.32 20.31 -25.56
C LEU A 336 11.17 19.14 -24.58
N THR A 337 10.11 18.32 -24.70
CA THR A 337 9.83 17.22 -23.76
C THR A 337 10.98 16.22 -23.66
N GLU A 338 11.65 15.92 -24.78
CA GLU A 338 12.80 15.00 -24.83
C GLU A 338 14.03 15.48 -24.03
N LEU A 339 14.05 16.75 -23.61
CA LEU A 339 15.13 17.31 -22.79
C LEU A 339 14.78 17.32 -21.30
N LEU A 340 13.53 17.04 -20.92
CA LEU A 340 13.08 17.08 -19.54
C LEU A 340 13.35 15.74 -18.84
N SER A 341 13.63 15.81 -17.55
CA SER A 341 13.73 14.62 -16.69
C SER A 341 12.34 14.14 -16.25
N PRO A 342 11.94 12.89 -16.57
CA PRO A 342 10.73 12.28 -16.01
C PRO A 342 10.75 12.19 -14.48
N GLN A 343 11.92 11.97 -13.87
CA GLN A 343 12.09 11.93 -12.41
C GLN A 343 11.71 13.27 -11.78
N MET A 344 12.22 14.39 -12.31
CA MET A 344 11.81 15.73 -11.87
C MET A 344 10.28 15.93 -12.02
N GLY A 345 9.69 15.40 -13.10
CA GLY A 345 8.24 15.38 -13.29
C GLY A 345 7.50 14.64 -12.16
N LYS A 346 8.01 13.49 -11.72
CA LYS A 346 7.45 12.71 -10.60
C LYS A 346 7.54 13.51 -9.30
N ASP A 347 8.67 14.14 -9.03
CA ASP A 347 8.88 14.95 -7.82
C ASP A 347 7.91 16.13 -7.75
N ILE A 348 7.74 16.84 -8.88
CA ILE A 348 6.81 17.97 -8.99
C ILE A 348 5.38 17.48 -8.71
N VAL A 349 4.93 16.41 -9.37
CA VAL A 349 3.57 15.89 -9.21
C VAL A 349 3.34 15.39 -7.78
N TRP A 350 4.30 14.68 -7.20
CA TRP A 350 4.28 14.23 -5.81
C TRP A 350 4.16 15.39 -4.83
N PHE A 351 4.98 16.44 -5.02
CA PHE A 351 4.95 17.64 -4.18
C PHE A 351 3.60 18.35 -4.29
N LEU A 352 3.09 18.54 -5.51
CA LEU A 352 1.80 19.18 -5.74
C LEU A 352 0.64 18.37 -5.14
N ARG A 353 0.74 17.02 -5.10
CA ARG A 353 -0.23 16.16 -4.42
C ARG A 353 -0.18 16.35 -2.91
N ARG A 354 1.02 16.42 -2.30
CA ARG A 354 1.19 16.73 -0.86
C ARG A 354 0.68 18.13 -0.51
N TRP A 355 0.95 19.12 -1.36
CA TRP A 355 0.37 20.46 -1.25
C TRP A 355 -1.15 20.37 -1.25
N ALA A 356 -1.76 19.78 -2.29
CA ALA A 356 -3.20 19.73 -2.45
C ALA A 356 -3.92 19.08 -1.26
N LYS A 357 -3.28 18.14 -0.54
CA LYS A 357 -3.84 17.51 0.67
C LYS A 357 -3.72 18.35 1.94
N THR A 358 -2.69 19.20 2.03
CA THR A 358 -2.28 19.86 3.28
C THR A 358 -2.64 21.34 3.31
N TYR A 359 -2.34 22.06 2.22
CA TYR A 359 -2.46 23.52 2.19
C TYR A 359 -3.72 24.00 1.46
N LEU A 360 -4.37 23.18 0.64
CA LEU A 360 -5.48 23.63 -0.20
C LEU A 360 -6.84 23.48 0.51
N LEU A 361 -7.60 24.57 0.59
CA LEU A 361 -8.89 24.66 1.31
C LEU A 361 -8.73 24.35 2.82
N LEU A 362 -7.88 25.12 3.50
CA LEU A 362 -7.65 24.97 4.94
C LEU A 362 -8.97 25.06 5.74
N ASP A 363 -9.30 24.01 6.50
CA ASP A 363 -10.42 24.03 7.45
C ASP A 363 -9.97 24.69 8.76
N GLU A 364 -10.48 25.89 9.03
CA GLU A 364 -10.19 26.67 10.23
C GLU A 364 -10.48 25.91 11.54
N LYS A 365 -11.34 24.88 11.52
CA LYS A 365 -11.67 24.08 12.71
C LYS A 365 -10.55 23.15 13.15
N LEU A 366 -9.61 22.85 12.26
CA LEU A 366 -8.51 21.91 12.53
C LEU A 366 -7.28 22.61 13.13
N TYR A 367 -7.29 23.94 13.24
CA TYR A 367 -6.16 24.74 13.70
C TYR A 367 -6.60 25.69 14.83
N GLU A 368 -5.76 25.86 15.84
CA GLU A 368 -6.01 26.87 16.88
C GLU A 368 -5.89 28.29 16.32
N GLN A 369 -4.89 28.52 15.48
CA GLN A 369 -4.62 29.79 14.80
C GLN A 369 -4.04 29.51 13.40
N ILE A 370 -4.46 30.30 12.42
CA ILE A 370 -3.92 30.27 11.06
C ILE A 370 -3.32 31.63 10.74
N SER A 371 -2.14 31.64 10.11
CA SER A 371 -1.52 32.89 9.67
C SER A 371 -2.37 33.59 8.60
N MET A 372 -2.43 34.92 8.64
CA MET A 372 -3.20 35.69 7.65
C MET A 372 -2.73 35.42 6.19
N PRO A 373 -1.41 35.30 5.89
CA PRO A 373 -0.97 34.94 4.54
C PRO A 373 -1.50 33.58 4.07
N LEU A 374 -1.44 32.53 4.90
CA LEU A 374 -1.91 31.20 4.52
C LEU A 374 -3.42 31.14 4.38
N SER A 375 -4.16 31.77 5.31
CA SER A 375 -5.62 31.86 5.25
C SER A 375 -6.09 32.58 3.98
N THR A 376 -5.46 33.70 3.61
CA THR A 376 -5.84 34.47 2.41
C THR A 376 -5.44 33.81 1.10
N ALA A 377 -4.34 33.06 1.07
CA ALA A 377 -3.88 32.37 -0.14
C ALA A 377 -4.61 31.03 -0.37
N PHE A 378 -4.93 30.30 0.70
CA PHE A 378 -5.40 28.91 0.57
C PHE A 378 -6.67 28.55 1.36
N GLY A 379 -7.36 29.52 1.94
CA GLY A 379 -8.66 29.30 2.59
C GLY A 379 -9.75 28.84 1.62
N ALA A 380 -10.80 28.22 2.15
CA ALA A 380 -11.85 27.55 1.37
C ALA A 380 -12.55 28.45 0.33
N ASP A 381 -12.79 29.71 0.67
CA ASP A 381 -13.52 30.69 -0.17
C ASP A 381 -12.59 31.70 -0.86
N THR A 382 -11.31 31.38 -1.02
CA THR A 382 -10.31 32.30 -1.58
C THR A 382 -10.11 32.11 -3.08
N GLU A 383 -9.89 33.21 -3.80
CA GLU A 383 -9.50 33.16 -5.22
C GLU A 383 -8.15 32.44 -5.41
N GLY A 384 -7.26 32.50 -4.41
CA GLY A 384 -5.98 31.80 -4.43
C GLY A 384 -6.16 30.28 -4.48
N ALA A 385 -7.03 29.71 -3.65
CA ALA A 385 -7.33 28.28 -3.70
C ALA A 385 -7.96 27.86 -5.03
N GLN A 386 -8.90 28.66 -5.57
CA GLN A 386 -9.51 28.41 -6.89
C GLN A 386 -8.47 28.43 -8.02
N TRP A 387 -7.57 29.40 -7.99
CA TRP A 387 -6.49 29.52 -8.96
C TRP A 387 -5.53 28.33 -8.91
N ILE A 388 -5.14 27.88 -7.71
CA ILE A 388 -4.30 26.69 -7.55
C ILE A 388 -4.99 25.44 -8.08
N VAL A 389 -6.28 25.22 -7.78
CA VAL A 389 -7.03 24.09 -8.35
C VAL A 389 -6.98 24.10 -9.89
N GLY A 390 -7.21 25.27 -10.50
CA GLY A 390 -7.12 25.44 -11.95
C GLY A 390 -5.72 25.14 -12.49
N TYR A 391 -4.67 25.65 -11.84
CA TYR A 391 -3.28 25.39 -12.23
C TYR A 391 -2.92 23.91 -12.13
N LEU A 392 -3.28 23.23 -11.03
CA LEU A 392 -3.02 21.81 -10.85
C LEU A 392 -3.72 20.97 -11.91
N LEU A 393 -4.95 21.34 -12.28
CA LEU A 393 -5.69 20.69 -13.36
C LEU A 393 -5.03 20.89 -14.73
N GLU A 394 -4.54 22.10 -15.03
CA GLU A 394 -3.78 22.36 -16.25
C GLU A 394 -2.48 21.55 -16.29
N LYS A 395 -1.78 21.44 -15.15
CA LYS A 395 -0.58 20.61 -15.02
C LYS A 395 -0.86 19.14 -15.31
N VAL A 396 -1.94 18.59 -14.75
CA VAL A 396 -2.39 17.22 -15.04
C VAL A 396 -2.64 17.04 -16.53
N ILE A 397 -3.42 17.93 -17.15
CA ILE A 397 -3.77 17.83 -18.58
C ILE A 397 -2.53 17.90 -19.46
N ASN A 398 -1.58 18.80 -19.15
CA ASN A 398 -0.31 18.91 -19.86
C ASN A 398 0.48 17.61 -19.77
N ASN A 399 0.64 17.05 -18.56
CA ASN A 399 1.41 15.83 -18.35
C ASN A 399 0.79 14.63 -19.06
N LEU A 400 -0.51 14.40 -18.90
CA LEU A 400 -1.23 13.31 -19.58
C LEU A 400 -1.22 13.43 -21.12
N SER A 401 -0.93 14.62 -21.66
CA SER A 401 -0.85 14.85 -23.10
C SER A 401 0.51 14.51 -23.71
N VAL A 402 1.60 14.52 -22.92
CA VAL A 402 2.97 14.42 -23.45
C VAL A 402 3.80 13.28 -22.86
N TRP A 403 3.45 12.78 -21.68
CA TRP A 403 4.25 11.78 -20.95
C TRP A 403 3.75 10.34 -21.11
N SER A 404 3.05 10.01 -22.20
CA SER A 404 2.47 8.66 -22.39
C SER A 404 3.49 7.52 -22.42
N SER A 405 4.79 7.81 -22.67
CA SER A 405 5.86 6.81 -22.55
C SER A 405 6.26 6.51 -21.10
N GLU A 406 6.06 7.47 -20.20
CA GLU A 406 6.51 7.40 -18.81
C GLU A 406 5.36 6.94 -17.91
N THR A 407 5.24 5.61 -17.75
CA THR A 407 4.10 5.00 -17.06
C THR A 407 4.04 5.41 -15.58
N ALA A 408 5.17 5.47 -14.88
CA ALA A 408 5.22 5.90 -13.48
C ALA A 408 4.74 7.36 -13.31
N LEU A 409 5.24 8.28 -14.14
CA LEU A 409 4.87 9.70 -14.11
C LEU A 409 3.39 9.92 -14.45
N THR A 410 2.85 9.19 -15.43
CA THR A 410 1.43 9.30 -15.80
C THR A 410 0.50 8.73 -14.73
N ASN A 411 0.89 7.65 -14.06
CA ASN A 411 0.19 7.13 -12.87
C ASN A 411 0.21 8.16 -11.71
N ASP A 412 1.37 8.73 -11.37
CA ASP A 412 1.45 9.79 -10.36
C ASP A 412 0.58 11.01 -10.74
N THR A 413 0.56 11.36 -12.03
CA THR A 413 -0.22 12.50 -12.56
C THR A 413 -1.72 12.27 -12.42
N VAL A 414 -2.22 11.08 -12.73
CA VAL A 414 -3.65 10.78 -12.56
C VAL A 414 -4.03 10.63 -11.09
N GLU A 415 -3.12 10.18 -10.23
CA GLU A 415 -3.32 10.18 -8.78
C GLU A 415 -3.43 11.60 -8.18
N LEU A 416 -2.71 12.58 -8.75
CA LEU A 416 -2.95 14.00 -8.45
C LEU A 416 -4.35 14.43 -8.88
N LEU A 417 -4.83 14.01 -10.07
CA LEU A 417 -6.21 14.29 -10.52
C LEU A 417 -7.25 13.70 -9.57
N VAL A 418 -7.10 12.43 -9.17
CA VAL A 418 -7.95 11.77 -8.18
C VAL A 418 -7.93 12.55 -6.86
N THR A 419 -6.76 13.00 -6.41
CA THR A 419 -6.62 13.82 -5.21
C THR A 419 -7.44 15.12 -5.31
N LEU A 420 -7.51 15.77 -6.48
CA LEU A 420 -8.32 16.98 -6.66
C LEU A 420 -9.84 16.73 -6.54
N VAL A 421 -10.32 15.49 -6.73
CA VAL A 421 -11.76 15.17 -6.74
C VAL A 421 -12.20 14.20 -5.65
N GLU A 422 -11.28 13.60 -4.88
CA GLU A 422 -11.62 12.64 -3.80
C GLU A 422 -12.43 13.28 -2.66
N LYS A 423 -12.14 14.56 -2.35
CA LYS A 423 -12.86 15.35 -1.34
C LYS A 423 -13.84 16.28 -2.05
N ARG A 424 -15.09 16.28 -1.57
CA ARG A 424 -16.20 17.07 -2.16
C ARG A 424 -15.87 18.56 -2.28
N GLU A 425 -15.18 19.13 -1.29
CA GLU A 425 -14.81 20.55 -1.27
C GLU A 425 -13.95 20.96 -2.47
N ARG A 426 -12.91 20.18 -2.78
CA ARG A 426 -12.05 20.41 -3.96
C ARG A 426 -12.80 20.07 -5.25
N ALA A 427 -13.55 18.97 -5.28
CA ALA A 427 -14.34 18.57 -6.44
C ALA A 427 -15.31 19.68 -6.88
N ASN A 428 -15.96 20.37 -5.93
CA ASN A 428 -16.87 21.49 -6.21
C ASN A 428 -16.21 22.65 -6.97
N ILE A 429 -14.91 22.86 -6.79
CA ILE A 429 -14.14 23.89 -7.49
C ILE A 429 -13.67 23.35 -8.84
N VAL A 430 -13.10 22.14 -8.88
CA VAL A 430 -12.59 21.50 -10.09
C VAL A 430 -13.62 21.45 -11.21
N VAL A 431 -14.87 21.10 -10.88
CA VAL A 431 -15.93 20.96 -11.89
C VAL A 431 -16.39 22.28 -12.50
N GLN A 432 -16.00 23.42 -11.91
CA GLN A 432 -16.28 24.74 -12.47
C GLN A 432 -15.25 25.14 -13.54
N CYS A 433 -14.09 24.47 -13.59
CA CYS A 433 -13.03 24.75 -14.55
C CYS A 433 -13.39 24.24 -15.95
N GLU A 434 -13.30 25.08 -16.98
CA GLU A 434 -13.56 24.67 -18.38
C GLU A 434 -12.63 23.53 -18.83
N SER A 435 -11.38 23.54 -18.36
CA SER A 435 -10.38 22.50 -18.62
C SER A 435 -10.83 21.11 -18.17
N TRP A 436 -11.64 20.99 -17.11
CA TRP A 436 -12.21 19.73 -16.65
C TRP A 436 -13.20 19.13 -17.66
N TRP A 437 -14.08 19.98 -18.20
CA TRP A 437 -15.07 19.57 -19.20
C TRP A 437 -14.40 19.23 -20.53
N ASN A 438 -13.34 19.95 -20.89
CA ASN A 438 -12.53 19.64 -22.07
C ASN A 438 -11.80 18.31 -21.92
N LEU A 439 -11.24 18.02 -20.74
CA LEU A 439 -10.64 16.73 -20.42
C LEU A 439 -11.67 15.59 -20.54
N ALA A 440 -12.86 15.76 -19.97
CA ALA A 440 -13.95 14.78 -20.06
C ALA A 440 -14.33 14.48 -21.52
N LYS A 441 -14.51 15.51 -22.34
CA LYS A 441 -14.84 15.37 -23.77
C LYS A 441 -13.73 14.71 -24.58
N GLN A 442 -12.47 15.08 -24.30
CA GLN A 442 -11.31 14.54 -25.00
C GLN A 442 -11.05 13.08 -24.63
N PHE A 443 -11.26 12.70 -23.36
CA PHE A 443 -11.21 11.31 -22.96
C PHE A 443 -12.37 10.52 -23.58
N ALA A 444 -13.57 11.08 -23.54
CA ALA A 444 -14.75 10.48 -24.16
C ALA A 444 -14.58 10.33 -25.68
N SER A 445 -13.83 11.18 -26.39
CA SER A 445 -13.64 11.06 -27.84
C SER A 445 -12.70 9.92 -28.29
N ARG A 446 -11.97 9.28 -27.36
CA ARG A 446 -10.98 8.21 -27.67
C ARG A 446 -9.99 8.59 -28.77
N SER A 447 -9.52 9.83 -28.73
CA SER A 447 -8.51 10.34 -29.66
C SER A 447 -7.18 10.59 -28.94
N PRO A 448 -6.04 10.55 -29.66
CA PRO A 448 -4.77 11.00 -29.11
C PRO A 448 -4.88 12.43 -28.54
N PRO A 449 -4.07 12.78 -27.52
CA PRO A 449 -3.04 11.97 -26.88
C PRO A 449 -3.56 10.99 -25.81
N LEU A 450 -4.73 11.23 -25.21
CA LEU A 450 -5.20 10.46 -24.03
C LEU A 450 -5.46 8.98 -24.31
N HIS A 451 -5.82 8.62 -25.54
CA HIS A 451 -6.01 7.22 -25.92
C HIS A 451 -4.71 6.39 -25.93
N LEU A 452 -3.54 7.04 -25.94
CA LEU A 452 -2.23 6.38 -25.92
C LEU A 452 -1.76 6.03 -24.49
N LEU A 453 -2.49 6.48 -23.46
CA LEU A 453 -2.17 6.19 -22.06
C LEU A 453 -2.40 4.70 -21.75
N SER A 454 -1.66 4.18 -20.77
CA SER A 454 -1.82 2.80 -20.30
C SER A 454 -3.23 2.55 -19.72
N SER A 455 -3.63 1.28 -19.66
CA SER A 455 -4.93 0.87 -19.08
C SER A 455 -5.12 1.37 -17.65
N SER A 456 -4.08 1.29 -16.81
CA SER A 456 -4.13 1.75 -15.42
C SER A 456 -4.46 3.25 -15.33
N VAL A 457 -3.83 4.06 -16.17
CA VAL A 457 -4.05 5.51 -16.20
C VAL A 457 -5.46 5.83 -16.71
N GLN A 458 -5.94 5.15 -17.76
CA GLN A 458 -7.30 5.34 -18.27
C GLN A 458 -8.36 4.95 -17.23
N ARG A 459 -8.13 3.87 -16.48
CA ARG A 459 -8.98 3.41 -15.36
C ARG A 459 -9.06 4.48 -14.27
N SER A 460 -7.92 4.97 -13.78
CA SER A 460 -7.87 6.02 -12.74
C SER A 460 -8.43 7.36 -13.22
N LEU A 461 -8.29 7.67 -14.52
CA LEU A 461 -8.89 8.88 -15.10
C LEU A 461 -10.41 8.77 -15.13
N MET A 462 -10.95 7.61 -15.52
CA MET A 462 -12.39 7.37 -15.47
C MET A 462 -12.92 7.46 -14.04
N LYS A 463 -12.19 6.90 -13.07
CA LYS A 463 -12.49 7.03 -11.63
C LYS A 463 -12.57 8.50 -11.22
N ALA A 464 -11.59 9.32 -11.58
CA ALA A 464 -11.60 10.75 -11.27
C ALA A 464 -12.80 11.47 -11.89
N LEU A 465 -13.13 11.20 -13.16
CA LEU A 465 -14.28 11.80 -13.83
C LEU A 465 -15.60 11.42 -13.14
N VAL A 466 -15.75 10.15 -12.73
CA VAL A 466 -16.94 9.69 -12.02
C VAL A 466 -17.05 10.34 -10.64
N LEU A 467 -15.96 10.43 -9.87
CA LEU A 467 -15.93 11.14 -8.58
C LEU A 467 -16.33 12.61 -8.73
N GLY A 468 -15.83 13.30 -9.76
CA GLY A 468 -16.21 14.68 -10.05
C GLY A 468 -17.70 14.85 -10.38
N GLY A 469 -18.34 13.85 -10.98
CA GLY A 469 -19.79 13.86 -11.27
C GLY A 469 -20.70 13.86 -10.02
N PHE A 470 -20.15 13.58 -8.84
CA PHE A 470 -20.84 13.68 -7.54
C PHE A 470 -20.52 14.95 -6.76
N ALA A 471 -19.79 15.90 -7.35
CA ALA A 471 -19.69 17.25 -6.83
C ALA A 471 -21.06 17.96 -6.78
N ASN A 472 -21.14 19.05 -6.03
CA ASN A 472 -22.34 19.85 -5.87
C ASN A 472 -22.63 20.65 -7.15
N MET A 473 -23.45 20.07 -8.02
CA MET A 473 -23.97 20.69 -9.25
C MET A 473 -25.50 20.80 -9.19
N ASP A 474 -26.06 21.78 -9.88
CA ASP A 474 -27.50 21.81 -10.12
C ASP A 474 -27.94 20.64 -11.04
N SER A 475 -29.24 20.37 -11.06
CA SER A 475 -29.80 19.20 -11.78
C SER A 475 -29.51 19.22 -13.29
N ASP A 476 -29.52 20.40 -13.91
CA ASP A 476 -29.33 20.53 -15.37
C ASP A 476 -27.86 20.29 -15.72
N THR A 477 -26.95 20.92 -14.98
CA THR A 477 -25.50 20.72 -15.11
C THR A 477 -25.11 19.27 -14.84
N LYS A 478 -25.70 18.63 -13.83
CA LYS A 478 -25.44 17.21 -13.52
C LYS A 478 -25.90 16.29 -14.64
N GLN A 479 -27.07 16.55 -15.22
CA GLN A 479 -27.55 15.79 -16.38
C GLN A 479 -26.63 15.98 -17.60
N GLN A 480 -26.18 17.21 -17.85
CA GLN A 480 -25.21 17.49 -18.90
C GLN A 480 -23.88 16.77 -18.65
N TYR A 481 -23.39 16.75 -17.41
CA TYR A 481 -22.15 16.07 -17.05
C TYR A 481 -22.19 14.57 -17.37
N TRP A 482 -23.26 13.88 -16.96
CA TRP A 482 -23.41 12.45 -17.27
C TRP A 482 -23.61 12.18 -18.77
N ALA A 483 -24.21 13.12 -19.50
CA ALA A 483 -24.32 13.04 -20.95
C ALA A 483 -22.97 13.15 -21.67
N GLU A 484 -21.96 13.78 -21.05
CA GLU A 484 -20.61 13.94 -21.60
C GLU A 484 -19.65 12.82 -21.14
N VAL A 485 -19.86 12.23 -19.95
CA VAL A 485 -18.96 11.22 -19.37
C VAL A 485 -19.45 9.78 -19.56
N LEU A 486 -20.63 9.43 -19.02
CA LEU A 486 -21.09 8.03 -18.98
C LEU A 486 -21.91 7.64 -20.21
N HIS A 487 -22.73 8.55 -20.74
CA HIS A 487 -23.59 8.23 -21.90
C HIS A 487 -22.79 7.88 -23.16
N PRO A 488 -21.66 8.54 -23.50
CA PRO A 488 -20.88 8.17 -24.68
C PRO A 488 -20.26 6.77 -24.56
N LEU A 489 -19.89 6.36 -23.34
CA LEU A 489 -19.43 4.99 -23.07
C LEU A 489 -20.55 3.99 -23.35
N GLN A 490 -21.73 4.20 -22.77
CA GLN A 490 -22.88 3.32 -22.93
C GLN A 490 -23.35 3.23 -24.38
N GLN A 491 -23.45 4.37 -25.07
CA GLN A 491 -23.89 4.41 -26.47
C GLN A 491 -22.92 3.66 -27.38
N ARG A 492 -21.61 3.87 -27.25
CA ARG A 492 -20.62 3.16 -28.07
C ARG A 492 -20.63 1.66 -27.82
N PHE A 493 -20.64 1.27 -26.54
CA PHE A 493 -20.70 -0.13 -26.16
C PHE A 493 -21.94 -0.82 -26.75
N LEU A 494 -23.13 -0.26 -26.52
CA LEU A 494 -24.38 -0.82 -27.04
C LEU A 494 -24.42 -0.81 -28.58
N ASN A 495 -23.95 0.26 -29.23
CA ASN A 495 -23.89 0.35 -30.69
C ASN A 495 -22.90 -0.65 -31.29
N LEU A 496 -21.89 -1.09 -30.54
CA LEU A 496 -20.91 -2.08 -30.98
C LEU A 496 -21.47 -3.50 -30.84
N ILE A 497 -21.95 -3.86 -29.64
CA ILE A 497 -22.41 -5.22 -29.36
C ILE A 497 -23.72 -5.59 -30.07
N ASN A 498 -24.56 -4.60 -30.40
CA ASN A 498 -25.83 -4.82 -31.11
C ASN A 498 -25.69 -4.82 -32.64
N GLN A 499 -24.47 -4.74 -33.19
CA GLN A 499 -24.27 -4.91 -34.63
C GLN A 499 -24.55 -6.36 -35.04
N GLU A 500 -25.32 -6.55 -36.11
CA GLU A 500 -25.69 -7.90 -36.59
C GLU A 500 -24.46 -8.76 -36.94
N ASN A 501 -23.36 -8.13 -37.36
CA ASN A 501 -22.09 -8.77 -37.66
C ASN A 501 -21.10 -8.78 -36.48
N PHE A 502 -21.48 -8.39 -35.26
CA PHE A 502 -20.58 -8.26 -34.11
C PHE A 502 -19.72 -9.51 -33.88
N ALA A 503 -20.32 -10.71 -33.91
CA ALA A 503 -19.58 -11.96 -33.71
C ALA A 503 -18.45 -12.15 -34.76
N GLN A 504 -18.61 -11.65 -35.98
CA GLN A 504 -17.62 -11.75 -37.05
C GLN A 504 -16.51 -10.71 -36.90
N ILE A 505 -16.85 -9.48 -36.53
CA ILE A 505 -15.90 -8.37 -36.36
C ILE A 505 -15.24 -8.33 -34.98
N SER A 506 -15.76 -9.10 -34.00
CA SER A 506 -15.26 -9.13 -32.61
C SER A 506 -13.77 -9.43 -32.53
N GLN A 507 -13.22 -10.16 -33.51
CA GLN A 507 -11.82 -10.53 -33.52
C GLN A 507 -10.91 -9.47 -34.16
N GLU A 508 -11.46 -8.41 -34.75
CA GLU A 508 -10.70 -7.29 -35.29
C GLU A 508 -10.08 -6.48 -34.15
N GLU A 509 -8.82 -6.08 -34.32
CA GLU A 509 -8.05 -5.40 -33.27
C GLU A 509 -8.70 -4.11 -32.77
N ALA A 510 -9.28 -3.32 -33.67
CA ALA A 510 -9.99 -2.08 -33.32
C ALA A 510 -11.23 -2.35 -32.43
N VAL A 511 -11.96 -3.44 -32.69
CA VAL A 511 -13.13 -3.84 -31.89
C VAL A 511 -12.70 -4.38 -30.54
N LYS A 512 -11.63 -5.17 -30.48
CA LYS A 512 -11.04 -5.65 -29.22
C LYS A 512 -10.60 -4.50 -28.33
N GLN A 513 -9.85 -3.56 -28.89
CA GLN A 513 -9.40 -2.37 -28.16
C GLN A 513 -10.56 -1.54 -27.64
N GLU A 514 -11.63 -1.38 -28.42
CA GLU A 514 -12.83 -0.66 -27.99
C GLU A 514 -13.54 -1.36 -26.80
N ILE A 515 -13.61 -2.70 -26.82
CA ILE A 515 -14.14 -3.51 -25.71
C ILE A 515 -13.24 -3.43 -24.49
N VAL A 516 -11.93 -3.64 -24.63
CA VAL A 516 -10.95 -3.56 -23.53
C VAL A 516 -11.02 -2.19 -22.85
N ALA A 517 -10.95 -1.10 -23.62
CA ALA A 517 -11.07 0.25 -23.08
C ALA A 517 -12.43 0.50 -22.39
N THR A 518 -13.49 -0.17 -22.84
CA THR A 518 -14.79 -0.09 -22.15
C THR A 518 -14.76 -0.83 -20.82
N LEU A 519 -14.19 -2.03 -20.76
CA LEU A 519 -14.08 -2.80 -19.53
C LEU A 519 -13.18 -2.09 -18.51
N GLU A 520 -12.05 -1.52 -18.94
CA GLU A 520 -11.19 -0.68 -18.08
C GLU A 520 -11.93 0.53 -17.50
N ALA A 521 -12.77 1.18 -18.32
CA ALA A 521 -13.62 2.25 -17.84
C ALA A 521 -14.65 1.77 -16.81
N LEU A 522 -15.20 0.56 -16.95
CA LEU A 522 -16.10 -0.03 -15.95
C LEU A 522 -15.38 -0.33 -14.63
N CYS A 523 -14.14 -0.82 -14.66
CA CYS A 523 -13.30 -0.95 -13.47
C CYS A 523 -13.12 0.43 -12.80
N GLY A 524 -12.79 1.47 -13.56
CA GLY A 524 -12.64 2.84 -13.03
C GLY A 524 -13.93 3.40 -12.41
N ILE A 525 -15.10 3.10 -13.00
CA ILE A 525 -16.40 3.47 -12.43
C ILE A 525 -16.66 2.72 -11.11
N ALA A 526 -16.32 1.42 -11.04
CA ALA A 526 -16.45 0.63 -9.82
C ALA A 526 -15.53 1.16 -8.70
N GLU A 527 -14.28 1.52 -9.03
CA GLU A 527 -13.34 2.13 -8.10
C GLU A 527 -13.77 3.50 -7.55
N ALA A 528 -14.63 4.24 -8.27
CA ALA A 528 -15.17 5.52 -7.84
C ALA A 528 -16.35 5.39 -6.85
N THR A 529 -16.66 4.16 -6.40
CA THR A 529 -17.76 3.93 -5.46
C THR A 529 -17.50 4.60 -4.12
N GLN A 530 -18.49 5.39 -3.68
CA GLN A 530 -18.61 5.98 -2.36
C GLN A 530 -20.00 5.65 -1.80
N ILE A 531 -20.17 5.83 -0.49
CA ILE A 531 -21.41 5.52 0.23
C ILE A 531 -22.63 6.22 -0.40
N ASP A 532 -22.46 7.48 -0.83
CA ASP A 532 -23.52 8.32 -1.39
C ASP A 532 -23.84 8.03 -2.86
N ASN A 533 -22.95 7.38 -3.60
CA ASN A 533 -23.11 7.17 -5.05
C ASN A 533 -23.40 5.71 -5.47
N VAL A 534 -23.16 4.74 -4.58
CA VAL A 534 -23.23 3.30 -4.88
C VAL A 534 -24.54 2.87 -5.53
N ALA A 535 -25.67 3.44 -5.12
CA ALA A 535 -26.98 3.10 -5.67
C ALA A 535 -27.09 3.43 -7.17
N SER A 536 -26.56 4.59 -7.57
CA SER A 536 -26.59 5.06 -8.95
C SER A 536 -25.58 4.33 -9.82
N LEU A 537 -24.36 4.15 -9.32
CA LEU A 537 -23.29 3.46 -10.04
C LEU A 537 -23.58 1.97 -10.20
N PHE A 538 -24.07 1.28 -9.17
CA PHE A 538 -24.46 -0.12 -9.27
C PHE A 538 -25.53 -0.33 -10.34
N SER A 539 -26.55 0.54 -10.37
CA SER A 539 -27.62 0.44 -11.37
C SER A 539 -27.08 0.60 -12.79
N PHE A 540 -26.14 1.53 -12.99
CA PHE A 540 -25.47 1.72 -14.28
C PHE A 540 -24.62 0.50 -14.67
N LEU A 541 -23.79 -0.02 -13.76
CA LEU A 541 -22.87 -1.13 -14.01
C LEU A 541 -23.60 -2.46 -14.25
N MET A 542 -24.75 -2.68 -13.60
CA MET A 542 -25.52 -3.93 -13.73
C MET A 542 -25.95 -4.24 -15.17
N ASP A 543 -26.27 -3.20 -15.96
CA ASP A 543 -26.63 -3.35 -17.37
C ASP A 543 -25.42 -3.83 -18.21
N PHE A 544 -24.22 -3.37 -17.87
CA PHE A 544 -22.98 -3.82 -18.50
C PHE A 544 -22.61 -5.23 -18.08
N LEU A 545 -22.69 -5.57 -16.79
CA LEU A 545 -22.40 -6.92 -16.28
C LEU A 545 -23.24 -7.98 -17.00
N SER A 546 -24.53 -7.69 -17.20
CA SER A 546 -25.45 -8.56 -17.94
C SER A 546 -24.99 -8.79 -19.39
N SER A 547 -24.47 -7.75 -20.04
CA SER A 547 -23.93 -7.82 -21.41
C SER A 547 -22.56 -8.51 -21.47
N CYS A 548 -21.73 -8.36 -20.43
CA CYS A 548 -20.42 -8.98 -20.31
C CYS A 548 -20.49 -10.51 -20.27
N ILE A 549 -21.57 -11.08 -19.72
CA ILE A 549 -21.83 -12.53 -19.77
C ILE A 549 -21.89 -13.02 -21.23
N GLY A 550 -22.58 -12.29 -22.11
CA GLY A 550 -22.62 -12.61 -23.55
C GLY A 550 -21.26 -12.42 -24.24
N LEU A 551 -20.50 -11.39 -23.85
CA LEU A 551 -19.15 -11.16 -24.36
C LEU A 551 -18.19 -12.29 -24.01
N MET A 552 -18.34 -12.91 -22.84
CA MET A 552 -17.52 -14.06 -22.44
C MET A 552 -17.70 -15.28 -23.36
N GLU A 553 -18.88 -15.47 -23.96
CA GLU A 553 -19.08 -16.50 -24.99
C GLU A 553 -18.38 -16.13 -26.31
N VAL A 554 -18.49 -14.88 -26.74
CA VAL A 554 -17.89 -14.37 -28.00
C VAL A 554 -16.36 -14.38 -27.94
N TYR A 555 -15.78 -13.97 -26.81
CA TYR A 555 -14.34 -13.85 -26.60
C TYR A 555 -13.71 -15.09 -25.93
N SER A 556 -14.38 -16.25 -25.99
CA SER A 556 -13.92 -17.51 -25.38
C SER A 556 -12.50 -17.96 -25.80
N ASN A 557 -11.93 -17.41 -26.86
CA ASN A 557 -10.57 -17.69 -27.35
C ASN A 557 -9.57 -16.54 -27.11
N THR A 558 -9.96 -15.49 -26.38
CA THR A 558 -9.13 -14.31 -26.11
C THR A 558 -8.90 -14.18 -24.60
N PRO A 559 -7.81 -14.76 -24.05
CA PRO A 559 -7.59 -14.85 -22.61
C PRO A 559 -7.64 -13.48 -21.91
N GLN A 560 -6.93 -12.48 -22.45
CA GLN A 560 -6.87 -11.12 -21.89
C GLN A 560 -8.26 -10.48 -21.72
N THR A 561 -9.15 -10.64 -22.69
CA THR A 561 -10.52 -10.10 -22.60
C THR A 561 -11.38 -10.85 -21.60
N ILE A 562 -11.22 -12.19 -21.51
CA ILE A 562 -11.92 -13.00 -20.50
C ILE A 562 -11.49 -12.57 -19.10
N ASN A 563 -10.19 -12.45 -18.89
CA ASN A 563 -9.59 -12.06 -17.62
C ASN A 563 -10.13 -10.69 -17.16
N LEU A 564 -10.10 -9.69 -18.05
CA LEU A 564 -10.62 -8.35 -17.77
C LEU A 564 -12.14 -8.32 -17.54
N ILE A 565 -12.93 -9.19 -18.21
CA ILE A 565 -14.36 -9.33 -17.88
C ILE A 565 -14.53 -9.82 -16.44
N ILE A 566 -13.75 -10.82 -16.01
CA ILE A 566 -13.82 -11.32 -14.63
C ILE A 566 -13.39 -10.22 -13.66
N GLU A 567 -12.34 -9.46 -13.99
CA GLU A 567 -11.85 -8.34 -13.19
C GLU A 567 -12.92 -7.27 -12.97
N VAL A 568 -13.73 -6.91 -13.98
CA VAL A 568 -14.86 -5.98 -13.80
C VAL A 568 -15.86 -6.51 -12.75
N PHE A 569 -16.16 -7.81 -12.74
CA PHE A 569 -17.02 -8.39 -11.71
C PHE A 569 -16.36 -8.38 -10.32
N VAL A 570 -15.05 -8.64 -10.25
CA VAL A 570 -14.26 -8.55 -9.02
C VAL A 570 -14.34 -7.13 -8.44
N GLU A 571 -14.06 -6.10 -9.24
CA GLU A 571 -14.10 -4.71 -8.81
C GLU A 571 -15.49 -4.29 -8.32
N VAL A 572 -16.56 -4.66 -9.04
CA VAL A 572 -17.92 -4.35 -8.59
C VAL A 572 -18.26 -5.05 -7.28
N ALA A 573 -17.92 -6.34 -7.14
CA ALA A 573 -18.16 -7.08 -5.91
C ALA A 573 -17.35 -6.47 -4.75
N HIS A 574 -16.07 -6.24 -4.96
CA HIS A 574 -15.15 -5.72 -3.95
C HIS A 574 -15.56 -4.32 -3.45
N LYS A 575 -15.89 -3.40 -4.35
CA LYS A 575 -16.16 -1.99 -4.00
C LYS A 575 -17.60 -1.72 -3.57
N GLN A 576 -18.58 -2.51 -4.03
CA GLN A 576 -19.99 -2.15 -3.87
C GLN A 576 -20.76 -3.06 -2.89
N ILE A 577 -20.43 -4.36 -2.80
CA ILE A 577 -21.33 -5.35 -2.18
C ILE A 577 -21.68 -5.05 -0.72
N CYS A 578 -20.73 -4.54 0.06
CA CYS A 578 -20.93 -4.20 1.46
C CYS A 578 -22.00 -3.11 1.65
N TYR A 579 -22.23 -2.24 0.67
CA TYR A 579 -23.24 -1.18 0.70
C TYR A 579 -24.58 -1.56 0.05
N LEU A 580 -24.65 -2.69 -0.67
CA LEU A 580 -25.87 -3.09 -1.39
C LEU A 580 -26.92 -3.70 -0.46
N GLY A 581 -28.18 -3.27 -0.55
CA GLY A 581 -29.29 -3.98 0.10
C GLY A 581 -29.53 -5.38 -0.50
N GLU A 582 -30.42 -6.16 0.11
CA GLU A 582 -30.67 -7.57 -0.24
C GLU A 582 -31.03 -7.76 -1.72
N THR A 583 -31.99 -7.00 -2.24
CA THR A 583 -32.46 -7.13 -3.64
C THR A 583 -31.35 -6.88 -4.67
N ARG A 584 -30.47 -5.91 -4.42
CA ARG A 584 -29.35 -5.60 -5.33
C ARG A 584 -28.23 -6.63 -5.20
N SER A 585 -27.95 -7.08 -3.98
CA SER A 585 -26.99 -8.16 -3.72
C SER A 585 -27.40 -9.44 -4.45
N MET A 586 -28.69 -9.81 -4.42
CA MET A 586 -29.20 -10.97 -5.14
C MET A 586 -28.98 -10.88 -6.66
N LYS A 587 -29.20 -9.70 -7.27
CA LYS A 587 -28.91 -9.50 -8.71
C LYS A 587 -27.43 -9.69 -9.03
N LEU A 588 -26.55 -9.19 -8.17
CA LEU A 588 -25.11 -9.36 -8.34
C LEU A 588 -24.73 -10.84 -8.22
N TYR A 589 -25.25 -11.55 -7.21
CA TYR A 589 -25.04 -12.99 -7.03
C TYR A 589 -25.47 -13.80 -8.25
N GLU A 590 -26.65 -13.53 -8.80
CA GLU A 590 -27.16 -14.20 -9.99
C GLU A 590 -26.26 -13.97 -11.21
N ALA A 591 -25.79 -12.73 -11.41
CA ALA A 591 -24.89 -12.41 -12.53
C ALA A 591 -23.51 -13.05 -12.36
N CYS A 592 -22.91 -13.02 -11.16
CA CYS A 592 -21.64 -13.69 -10.88
C CYS A 592 -21.76 -15.20 -11.12
N LEU A 593 -22.83 -15.84 -10.64
CA LEU A 593 -23.04 -17.27 -10.81
C LEU A 593 -23.22 -17.64 -12.29
N THR A 594 -23.96 -16.82 -13.05
CA THR A 594 -24.14 -17.00 -14.49
C THR A 594 -22.80 -16.84 -15.24
N LEU A 595 -21.99 -15.85 -14.86
CA LEU A 595 -20.64 -15.65 -15.41
C LEU A 595 -19.77 -16.90 -15.21
N LEU A 596 -19.73 -17.44 -13.99
CA LEU A 596 -18.96 -18.64 -13.67
C LEU A 596 -19.44 -19.86 -14.46
N GLN A 597 -20.75 -20.03 -14.62
CA GLN A 597 -21.33 -21.10 -15.44
C GLN A 597 -20.87 -21.00 -16.91
N VAL A 598 -20.87 -19.80 -17.49
CA VAL A 598 -20.40 -19.56 -18.86
C VAL A 598 -18.90 -19.82 -18.97
N TYR A 599 -18.10 -19.32 -18.04
CA TYR A 599 -16.66 -19.56 -18.00
C TYR A 599 -16.33 -21.06 -17.95
N SER A 600 -16.98 -21.80 -17.05
CA SER A 600 -16.76 -23.24 -16.88
C SER A 600 -17.20 -24.02 -18.10
N LYS A 601 -18.39 -23.74 -18.66
CA LYS A 601 -18.87 -24.35 -19.91
C LYS A 601 -17.87 -24.17 -21.07
N ASN A 602 -17.22 -23.02 -21.17
CA ASN A 602 -16.30 -22.70 -22.26
C ASN A 602 -14.89 -23.33 -22.09
N ASN A 603 -14.51 -23.68 -20.86
CA ASN A 603 -13.19 -24.22 -20.54
C ASN A 603 -13.20 -25.70 -20.12
N GLN A 604 -14.37 -26.28 -19.82
CA GLN A 604 -14.49 -27.67 -19.43
C GLN A 604 -14.10 -28.61 -20.58
N GLY A 605 -13.11 -29.48 -20.33
CA GLY A 605 -12.61 -30.45 -21.32
C GLY A 605 -11.76 -29.83 -22.44
N ARG A 606 -11.45 -28.53 -22.37
CA ARG A 606 -10.63 -27.84 -23.35
C ARG A 606 -9.15 -28.04 -23.04
N LYS A 607 -8.43 -28.74 -23.92
CA LYS A 607 -6.96 -28.83 -23.88
C LYS A 607 -6.38 -27.77 -24.79
N ARG A 608 -5.78 -26.72 -24.22
CA ARG A 608 -5.02 -25.72 -24.98
C ARG A 608 -3.59 -26.24 -25.14
N SER A 609 -3.03 -26.10 -26.33
CA SER A 609 -1.67 -26.55 -26.66
C SER A 609 -0.63 -25.43 -26.53
N ASP A 610 -1.06 -24.23 -26.14
CA ASP A 610 -0.22 -23.03 -26.08
C ASP A 610 0.64 -23.04 -24.81
N ALA A 611 1.88 -22.57 -24.92
CA ALA A 611 2.85 -22.60 -23.83
C ALA A 611 2.44 -21.77 -22.60
N THR A 612 1.58 -20.77 -22.79
CA THR A 612 1.07 -19.87 -21.72
C THR A 612 -0.32 -20.25 -21.23
N ALA A 613 -0.93 -21.32 -21.75
CA ALA A 613 -2.33 -21.61 -21.45
C ALA A 613 -2.59 -21.93 -19.96
N GLU A 614 -1.61 -22.52 -19.29
CA GLU A 614 -1.67 -22.78 -17.85
C GLU A 614 -1.61 -21.48 -17.03
N GLU A 615 -0.75 -20.55 -17.43
CA GLU A 615 -0.63 -19.22 -16.81
C GLU A 615 -1.92 -18.41 -16.99
N ASP A 616 -2.46 -18.37 -18.21
CA ASP A 616 -3.72 -17.68 -18.50
C ASP A 616 -4.87 -18.23 -17.63
N GLN A 617 -4.97 -19.56 -17.53
CA GLN A 617 -5.98 -20.22 -16.71
C GLN A 617 -5.76 -19.96 -15.21
N TYR A 618 -4.50 -19.92 -14.76
CA TYR A 618 -4.14 -19.55 -13.39
C TYR A 618 -4.64 -18.14 -13.04
N GLN A 619 -4.38 -17.15 -13.89
CA GLN A 619 -4.81 -15.75 -13.68
C GLN A 619 -6.34 -15.63 -13.61
N ASP A 620 -7.06 -16.30 -14.51
CA ASP A 620 -8.53 -16.32 -14.49
C ASP A 620 -9.08 -16.94 -13.19
N LEU A 621 -8.52 -18.08 -12.76
CA LEU A 621 -8.96 -18.77 -11.55
C LEU A 621 -8.63 -17.97 -10.30
N LEU A 622 -7.51 -17.23 -10.29
CA LEU A 622 -7.14 -16.35 -9.19
C LEU A 622 -8.19 -15.24 -9.00
N LEU A 623 -8.58 -14.56 -10.08
CA LEU A 623 -9.65 -13.55 -10.04
C LEU A 623 -11.00 -14.16 -9.65
N ILE A 624 -11.31 -15.39 -10.08
CA ILE A 624 -12.54 -16.08 -9.65
C ILE A 624 -12.51 -16.37 -8.14
N MET A 625 -11.38 -16.80 -7.58
CA MET A 625 -11.26 -17.01 -6.13
C MET A 625 -11.43 -15.69 -5.37
N GLU A 626 -10.86 -14.60 -5.88
CA GLU A 626 -11.03 -13.27 -5.32
C GLU A 626 -12.49 -12.79 -5.38
N LEU A 627 -13.17 -12.99 -6.53
CA LEU A 627 -14.59 -12.69 -6.70
C LEU A 627 -15.42 -13.40 -5.63
N LEU A 628 -15.24 -14.72 -5.48
CA LEU A 628 -15.97 -15.52 -4.50
C LEU A 628 -15.69 -15.08 -3.06
N THR A 629 -14.45 -14.69 -2.77
CA THR A 629 -14.06 -14.14 -1.46
C THR A 629 -14.76 -12.79 -1.20
N ASN A 630 -14.78 -11.90 -2.19
CA ASN A 630 -15.49 -10.61 -2.09
C ASN A 630 -17.00 -10.82 -1.92
N LEU A 631 -17.61 -11.81 -2.57
CA LEU A 631 -19.03 -12.13 -2.36
C LEU A 631 -19.31 -12.60 -0.91
N LEU A 632 -18.43 -13.42 -0.33
CA LEU A 632 -18.56 -13.83 1.08
C LEU A 632 -18.47 -12.66 2.05
N SER A 633 -17.76 -11.57 1.68
CA SER A 633 -17.58 -10.40 2.55
C SER A 633 -18.87 -9.81 3.08
N LYS A 634 -19.97 -9.95 2.31
CA LYS A 634 -21.29 -9.44 2.69
C LYS A 634 -21.85 -10.05 3.97
N GLU A 635 -21.49 -11.28 4.32
CA GLU A 635 -22.01 -11.93 5.53
C GLU A 635 -21.38 -11.38 6.82
N PHE A 636 -20.25 -10.67 6.73
CA PHE A 636 -19.54 -10.13 7.90
C PHE A 636 -19.29 -8.61 7.84
N ILE A 637 -19.32 -7.99 6.65
CA ILE A 637 -19.25 -6.54 6.44
C ILE A 637 -20.52 -6.11 5.68
N ASP A 638 -21.57 -5.79 6.43
CA ASP A 638 -22.82 -5.27 5.88
C ASP A 638 -23.10 -3.85 6.38
N PHE A 639 -22.93 -2.87 5.51
CA PHE A 639 -23.23 -1.45 5.77
C PHE A 639 -24.60 -1.03 5.23
N SER A 640 -25.40 -1.97 4.70
CA SER A 640 -26.69 -1.64 4.07
C SER A 640 -27.76 -1.15 5.07
N ASP A 641 -27.58 -1.42 6.38
CA ASP A 641 -28.50 -1.03 7.45
C ASP A 641 -28.29 0.41 8.00
N ASN A 642 -27.19 1.08 7.66
CA ASN A 642 -26.78 2.33 8.32
C ASN A 642 -27.35 3.64 7.73
N ASP A 643 -28.24 3.59 6.74
CA ASP A 643 -28.80 4.82 6.16
C ASP A 643 -30.27 5.05 6.53
N GLU A 644 -30.51 6.07 7.36
CA GLU A 644 -31.84 6.68 7.51
C GLU A 644 -32.37 7.26 6.19
N VAL A 645 -31.50 7.47 5.18
CA VAL A 645 -31.85 7.91 3.82
C VAL A 645 -32.74 6.88 3.09
N PHE A 646 -32.63 5.59 3.40
CA PHE A 646 -33.41 4.52 2.75
C PHE A 646 -34.71 4.14 3.48
N ARG A 647 -34.99 4.68 4.68
CA ARG A 647 -36.24 4.38 5.42
C ARG A 647 -37.51 4.90 4.74
N ASN A 648 -37.40 5.82 3.79
CA ASN A 648 -38.57 6.43 3.16
C ASN A 648 -39.17 5.65 1.98
N GLN A 649 -38.62 4.49 1.59
CA GLN A 649 -39.20 3.72 0.47
C GLN A 649 -39.52 2.24 0.74
N GLU A 650 -39.06 1.62 1.82
CA GLU A 650 -39.42 0.21 2.09
C GLU A 650 -39.85 0.02 3.56
N GLN A 651 -41.16 0.19 3.81
CA GLN A 651 -41.81 -0.47 4.94
C GLN A 651 -41.95 -1.96 4.63
N GLY A 652 -40.87 -2.72 4.85
CA GLY A 652 -40.82 -4.18 4.75
C GLY A 652 -40.53 -4.81 6.10
N THR A 653 -41.30 -5.84 6.44
CA THR A 653 -41.20 -6.71 7.63
C THR A 653 -39.78 -7.22 7.94
N PRO A 654 -39.46 -7.58 9.21
CA PRO A 654 -38.15 -8.12 9.58
C PRO A 654 -37.82 -9.38 8.78
N ALA A 655 -36.61 -9.42 8.22
CA ALA A 655 -36.06 -10.50 7.42
C ALA A 655 -35.87 -11.79 8.23
N SER A 656 -36.92 -12.60 8.34
CA SER A 656 -36.85 -13.95 8.92
C SER A 656 -36.91 -15.07 7.89
N ASN A 657 -36.79 -14.78 6.59
CA ASN A 657 -36.78 -15.76 5.49
C ASN A 657 -35.72 -15.40 4.42
N ARG A 658 -34.42 -15.51 4.73
CA ARG A 658 -33.38 -15.54 3.69
C ARG A 658 -33.46 -16.90 2.97
N THR A 659 -33.84 -16.92 1.70
CA THR A 659 -33.91 -18.17 0.92
C THR A 659 -32.60 -18.55 0.25
N VAL A 660 -31.68 -17.59 0.03
CA VAL A 660 -30.33 -17.80 -0.53
C VAL A 660 -29.38 -16.83 0.17
N SER A 661 -28.26 -17.33 0.66
CA SER A 661 -27.20 -16.58 1.34
C SER A 661 -25.94 -16.45 0.47
N ALA A 662 -25.02 -15.55 0.83
CA ALA A 662 -23.78 -15.37 0.06
C ALA A 662 -22.94 -16.65 0.03
N ALA A 663 -22.92 -17.38 1.15
CA ALA A 663 -22.24 -18.66 1.24
C ALA A 663 -22.84 -19.74 0.32
N ASP A 664 -24.16 -19.72 0.04
CA ASP A 664 -24.76 -20.67 -0.91
C ASP A 664 -24.28 -20.39 -2.33
N VAL A 665 -24.22 -19.12 -2.71
CA VAL A 665 -23.72 -18.65 -4.01
C VAL A 665 -22.25 -19.05 -4.18
N VAL A 666 -21.46 -18.89 -3.13
CA VAL A 666 -20.03 -19.18 -3.16
C VAL A 666 -19.75 -20.67 -3.18
N LEU A 667 -20.48 -21.49 -2.41
CA LEU A 667 -20.39 -22.95 -2.49
C LEU A 667 -20.74 -23.46 -3.89
N TYR A 668 -21.77 -22.90 -4.51
CA TYR A 668 -22.12 -23.22 -5.89
C TYR A 668 -21.06 -22.72 -6.88
N GLY A 669 -20.49 -21.54 -6.65
CA GLY A 669 -19.35 -21.01 -7.41
C GLY A 669 -18.15 -21.93 -7.37
N VAL A 670 -17.68 -22.32 -6.18
CA VAL A 670 -16.58 -23.28 -5.99
C VAL A 670 -16.86 -24.58 -6.74
N ASN A 671 -18.07 -25.11 -6.68
CA ASN A 671 -18.46 -26.32 -7.42
C ASN A 671 -18.30 -26.18 -8.94
N ILE A 672 -18.57 -25.00 -9.50
CA ILE A 672 -18.43 -24.74 -10.93
C ILE A 672 -16.95 -24.73 -11.36
N VAL A 673 -16.06 -24.17 -10.53
CA VAL A 673 -14.64 -24.00 -10.84
C VAL A 673 -13.77 -25.19 -10.43
N LEU A 674 -14.18 -26.01 -9.46
CA LEU A 674 -13.39 -27.13 -8.95
C LEU A 674 -12.94 -28.11 -10.06
N PRO A 675 -13.77 -28.48 -11.06
CA PRO A 675 -13.32 -29.32 -12.17
C PRO A 675 -12.22 -28.70 -13.06
N LEU A 676 -12.01 -27.39 -12.98
CA LEU A 676 -10.99 -26.65 -13.73
C LEU A 676 -9.67 -26.56 -12.95
N MET A 677 -9.67 -26.83 -11.65
CA MET A 677 -8.48 -26.82 -10.78
C MET A 677 -7.71 -28.14 -10.92
N SER A 678 -6.67 -28.14 -11.74
CA SER A 678 -5.77 -29.29 -11.88
C SER A 678 -4.77 -29.36 -10.72
N GLN A 679 -4.14 -30.53 -10.52
CA GLN A 679 -3.05 -30.67 -9.56
C GLN A 679 -1.83 -29.80 -9.90
N ASP A 680 -1.62 -29.48 -11.18
CA ASP A 680 -0.54 -28.60 -11.62
C ASP A 680 -0.84 -27.14 -11.29
N LEU A 681 -2.10 -26.70 -11.44
CA LEU A 681 -2.56 -25.35 -11.05
C LEU A 681 -2.46 -25.12 -9.53
N LEU A 682 -2.65 -26.15 -8.72
CA LEU A 682 -2.44 -26.07 -7.26
C LEU A 682 -0.97 -25.96 -6.85
N LYS A 683 -0.01 -26.11 -7.77
CA LYS A 683 1.41 -25.83 -7.49
C LYS A 683 1.70 -24.33 -7.46
N PHE A 684 0.84 -23.49 -8.03
CA PHE A 684 0.96 -22.05 -7.93
C PHE A 684 0.56 -21.61 -6.51
N PRO A 685 1.49 -21.07 -5.70
CA PRO A 685 1.25 -20.84 -4.27
C PRO A 685 0.07 -19.89 -3.99
N SER A 686 -0.06 -18.82 -4.77
CA SER A 686 -1.12 -17.82 -4.59
C SER A 686 -2.51 -18.40 -4.81
N LEU A 687 -2.70 -19.15 -5.90
CA LEU A 687 -3.99 -19.78 -6.22
C LEU A 687 -4.35 -20.85 -5.20
N CYS A 688 -3.37 -21.69 -4.84
CA CYS A 688 -3.55 -22.74 -3.83
C CYS A 688 -3.96 -22.12 -2.49
N ASN A 689 -3.27 -21.07 -2.04
CA ASN A 689 -3.58 -20.38 -0.80
C ASN A 689 -4.98 -19.74 -0.81
N GLN A 690 -5.35 -19.04 -1.89
CA GLN A 690 -6.68 -18.43 -2.02
C GLN A 690 -7.79 -19.48 -2.04
N TYR A 691 -7.60 -20.58 -2.75
CA TYR A 691 -8.54 -21.70 -2.78
C TYR A 691 -8.74 -22.30 -1.39
N TYR A 692 -7.66 -22.64 -0.68
CA TYR A 692 -7.74 -23.24 0.65
C TYR A 692 -8.33 -22.29 1.68
N LYS A 693 -7.89 -21.02 1.71
CA LYS A 693 -8.48 -19.98 2.56
C LYS A 693 -9.98 -19.88 2.36
N LEU A 694 -10.45 -19.88 1.11
CA LEU A 694 -11.87 -19.79 0.80
C LEU A 694 -12.65 -20.99 1.34
N ILE A 695 -12.22 -22.22 1.04
CA ILE A 695 -12.97 -23.42 1.43
C ILE A 695 -12.92 -23.68 2.95
N THR A 696 -11.79 -23.41 3.61
CA THR A 696 -11.65 -23.60 5.06
C THR A 696 -12.45 -22.55 5.81
N PHE A 697 -12.44 -21.31 5.34
CA PHE A 697 -13.28 -20.24 5.90
C PHE A 697 -14.78 -20.58 5.84
N ILE A 698 -15.27 -21.17 4.74
CA ILE A 698 -16.66 -21.61 4.66
C ILE A 698 -16.94 -22.75 5.65
N CYS A 699 -16.00 -23.70 5.82
CA CYS A 699 -16.13 -24.78 6.78
C CYS A 699 -16.16 -24.27 8.23
N GLU A 700 -15.45 -23.18 8.53
CA GLU A 700 -15.39 -22.59 9.86
C GLU A 700 -16.63 -21.76 10.21
N ILE A 701 -17.08 -20.92 9.27
CA ILE A 701 -18.16 -19.95 9.52
C ILE A 701 -19.54 -20.55 9.27
N PHE A 702 -19.68 -21.44 8.28
CA PHE A 702 -20.97 -22.04 7.89
C PHE A 702 -20.94 -23.57 7.84
N PRO A 703 -20.47 -24.28 8.89
CA PRO A 703 -20.37 -25.73 8.89
C PRO A 703 -21.71 -26.43 8.67
N GLU A 704 -22.83 -25.79 9.01
CA GLU A 704 -24.19 -26.33 8.82
C GLU A 704 -24.60 -26.49 7.35
N LYS A 705 -23.95 -25.78 6.43
CA LYS A 705 -24.21 -25.87 4.99
C LYS A 705 -23.48 -27.03 4.32
N ILE A 706 -22.37 -27.49 4.91
CA ILE A 706 -21.52 -28.54 4.31
C ILE A 706 -22.26 -29.88 4.13
N PRO A 707 -23.07 -30.38 5.10
CA PRO A 707 -23.86 -31.59 4.89
C PRO A 707 -24.97 -31.46 3.83
N GLN A 708 -25.36 -30.23 3.49
CA GLN A 708 -26.45 -29.95 2.54
C GLN A 708 -25.97 -29.90 1.09
N LEU A 709 -24.65 -30.02 0.88
CA LEU A 709 -24.05 -29.97 -0.44
C LEU A 709 -24.42 -31.20 -1.30
N PRO A 710 -24.45 -31.06 -2.63
CA PRO A 710 -24.53 -32.20 -3.54
C PRO A 710 -23.39 -33.20 -3.30
N GLU A 711 -23.67 -34.49 -3.53
CA GLU A 711 -22.75 -35.59 -3.18
C GLU A 711 -21.35 -35.44 -3.80
N ASP A 712 -21.26 -35.02 -5.06
CA ASP A 712 -19.99 -34.85 -5.77
C ASP A 712 -19.17 -33.68 -5.21
N LEU A 713 -19.84 -32.58 -4.86
CA LEU A 713 -19.20 -31.41 -4.26
C LEU A 713 -18.71 -31.71 -2.85
N PHE A 714 -19.54 -32.39 -2.05
CA PHE A 714 -19.15 -32.83 -0.71
C PHE A 714 -17.89 -33.71 -0.77
N LYS A 715 -17.86 -34.73 -1.66
CA LYS A 715 -16.68 -35.59 -1.83
C LYS A 715 -15.45 -34.80 -2.26
N SER A 716 -15.61 -33.86 -3.19
CA SER A 716 -14.51 -33.03 -3.69
C SER A 716 -13.94 -32.15 -2.58
N LEU A 717 -14.78 -31.53 -1.76
CA LEU A 717 -14.36 -30.72 -0.62
C LEU A 717 -13.62 -31.55 0.43
N MET A 718 -14.15 -32.73 0.80
CA MET A 718 -13.49 -33.62 1.76
C MET A 718 -12.13 -34.11 1.23
N PHE A 719 -12.05 -34.41 -0.07
CA PHE A 719 -10.79 -34.76 -0.72
C PHE A 719 -9.79 -33.60 -0.72
N SER A 720 -10.22 -32.37 -0.97
CA SER A 720 -9.36 -31.19 -0.87
C SER A 720 -8.82 -31.01 0.55
N LEU A 721 -9.64 -31.16 1.59
CA LEU A 721 -9.16 -31.10 2.98
C LEU A 721 -8.12 -32.20 3.28
N GLU A 722 -8.35 -33.44 2.82
CA GLU A 722 -7.39 -34.53 2.93
C GLU A 722 -6.07 -34.23 2.20
N LEU A 723 -6.16 -33.71 0.98
CA LEU A 723 -4.99 -33.35 0.16
C LEU A 723 -4.20 -32.20 0.80
N GLY A 724 -4.89 -31.18 1.30
CA GLY A 724 -4.31 -30.02 1.99
C GLY A 724 -3.53 -30.43 3.24
N MET A 725 -4.07 -31.36 4.02
CA MET A 725 -3.39 -31.88 5.21
C MET A 725 -2.15 -32.72 4.88
N THR A 726 -2.21 -33.53 3.83
CA THR A 726 -1.20 -34.58 3.57
C THR A 726 -0.08 -34.20 2.61
N SER A 727 -0.30 -33.22 1.73
CA SER A 727 0.59 -32.99 0.58
C SER A 727 0.93 -31.53 0.28
N MET A 728 0.24 -30.57 0.90
CA MET A 728 0.44 -29.14 0.65
C MET A 728 1.37 -28.49 1.69
N SER A 729 1.52 -27.16 1.65
CA SER A 729 2.35 -26.41 2.61
C SER A 729 1.85 -26.54 4.05
N SER A 730 2.71 -26.23 5.02
CA SER A 730 2.36 -26.23 6.45
C SER A 730 1.19 -25.29 6.76
N GLU A 731 1.17 -24.11 6.15
CA GLU A 731 0.07 -23.13 6.28
C GLU A 731 -1.27 -23.70 5.81
N ILE A 732 -1.30 -24.35 4.64
CA ILE A 732 -2.53 -24.96 4.10
C ILE A 732 -2.99 -26.12 4.98
N SER A 733 -2.04 -26.93 5.43
CA SER A 733 -2.31 -28.05 6.30
C SER A 733 -2.88 -27.57 7.65
N GLN A 734 -2.39 -26.44 8.19
CA GLN A 734 -2.97 -25.79 9.37
C GLN A 734 -4.41 -25.32 9.12
N LEU A 735 -4.68 -24.60 8.02
CA LEU A 735 -6.03 -24.15 7.66
C LEU A 735 -7.02 -25.33 7.57
N CYS A 736 -6.59 -26.44 6.98
CA CYS A 736 -7.42 -27.63 6.85
C CYS A 736 -7.72 -28.28 8.21
N LEU A 737 -6.75 -28.30 9.13
CA LEU A 737 -6.95 -28.80 10.49
C LEU A 737 -7.88 -27.90 11.31
N GLU A 738 -7.74 -26.58 11.18
CA GLU A 738 -8.62 -25.60 11.84
C GLU A 738 -10.08 -25.79 11.38
N ALA A 739 -10.30 -26.01 10.09
CA ALA A 739 -11.62 -26.30 9.52
C ALA A 739 -12.27 -27.60 10.04
N LEU A 740 -11.50 -28.60 10.50
CA LEU A 740 -12.07 -29.87 10.97
C LEU A 740 -12.84 -29.73 12.29
N SER A 741 -12.41 -28.83 13.18
CA SER A 741 -13.02 -28.68 14.50
C SER A 741 -14.48 -28.21 14.41
N PRO A 742 -14.81 -27.12 13.68
CA PRO A 742 -16.20 -26.70 13.46
C PRO A 742 -17.07 -27.76 12.77
N LEU A 743 -16.51 -28.52 11.82
CA LEU A 743 -17.22 -29.62 11.16
C LEU A 743 -17.57 -30.76 12.13
N ALA A 744 -16.65 -31.15 12.99
CA ALA A 744 -16.88 -32.17 14.01
C ALA A 744 -17.91 -31.71 15.06
N GLU A 745 -17.86 -30.44 15.47
CA GLU A 745 -18.86 -29.83 16.35
C GLU A 745 -20.26 -29.84 15.73
N GLN A 746 -20.37 -29.57 14.43
CA GLN A 746 -21.63 -29.62 13.71
C GLN A 746 -22.23 -31.04 13.65
N CYS A 747 -21.39 -32.07 13.45
CA CYS A 747 -21.83 -33.46 13.59
C CYS A 747 -22.36 -33.77 14.98
N ALA A 748 -21.69 -33.28 16.03
CA ALA A 748 -22.11 -33.50 17.41
C ALA A 748 -23.46 -32.83 17.72
N LYS A 749 -23.75 -31.66 17.12
CA LYS A 749 -25.04 -30.96 17.26
C LYS A 749 -26.19 -31.72 16.59
N ASN A 750 -25.98 -32.26 15.39
CA ASN A 750 -27.04 -32.89 14.60
C ASN A 750 -27.40 -34.31 15.04
N GLN A 751 -26.53 -35.02 15.78
CA GLN A 751 -26.74 -36.39 16.31
C GLN A 751 -27.05 -37.49 15.28
N GLU A 752 -26.99 -37.19 13.97
CA GLU A 752 -27.19 -38.16 12.89
C GLU A 752 -25.91 -38.95 12.58
N LYS A 753 -25.87 -40.20 13.04
CA LYS A 753 -24.70 -41.11 12.95
C LYS A 753 -24.44 -41.70 11.56
N ASP A 754 -25.36 -41.54 10.61
CA ASP A 754 -25.23 -42.05 9.24
C ASP A 754 -25.05 -40.94 8.20
N SER A 755 -24.86 -39.69 8.64
CA SER A 755 -24.66 -38.56 7.71
C SER A 755 -23.30 -38.68 6.98
N PRO A 756 -23.21 -38.21 5.71
CA PRO A 756 -21.95 -38.22 4.96
C PRO A 756 -20.79 -37.52 5.70
N LEU A 757 -21.10 -36.42 6.42
CA LEU A 757 -20.12 -35.70 7.24
C LEU A 757 -19.64 -36.52 8.44
N PHE A 758 -20.52 -37.30 9.08
CA PHE A 758 -20.11 -38.20 10.16
C PHE A 758 -19.15 -39.29 9.67
N ILE A 759 -19.35 -39.80 8.46
CA ILE A 759 -18.45 -40.80 7.84
C ILE A 759 -17.11 -40.17 7.46
N ALA A 760 -17.11 -38.97 6.87
CA ALA A 760 -15.88 -38.26 6.50
C ALA A 760 -15.03 -37.89 7.74
N THR A 761 -15.65 -37.39 8.80
CA THR A 761 -14.95 -37.09 10.07
C THR A 761 -14.31 -38.32 10.69
N ARG A 762 -14.91 -39.51 10.54
CA ARG A 762 -14.30 -40.78 10.97
C ARG A 762 -13.00 -41.08 10.20
N HIS A 763 -12.96 -40.80 8.90
CA HIS A 763 -11.73 -40.94 8.10
C HIS A 763 -10.66 -39.94 8.55
N PHE A 764 -11.05 -38.68 8.77
CA PHE A 764 -10.12 -37.65 9.26
C PHE A 764 -9.54 -37.94 10.63
N LEU A 765 -10.26 -38.64 11.53
CA LEU A 765 -9.69 -39.08 12.82
C LEU A 765 -8.41 -39.88 12.62
N LYS A 766 -8.44 -40.85 11.69
CA LYS A 766 -7.26 -41.66 11.39
C LYS A 766 -6.13 -40.82 10.82
N LEU A 767 -6.46 -39.92 9.90
CA LEU A 767 -5.48 -39.09 9.22
C LEU A 767 -4.77 -38.13 10.21
N VAL A 768 -5.53 -37.43 11.05
CA VAL A 768 -4.98 -36.54 12.08
C VAL A 768 -4.19 -37.34 13.14
N PHE A 769 -4.66 -38.54 13.50
CA PHE A 769 -3.91 -39.45 14.38
C PHE A 769 -2.55 -39.83 13.75
N ASP A 770 -2.53 -40.24 12.49
CA ASP A 770 -1.31 -40.61 11.78
C ASP A 770 -0.35 -39.41 11.66
N MET A 771 -0.87 -38.20 11.40
CA MET A 771 -0.07 -36.97 11.36
C MET A 771 0.58 -36.63 12.70
N LEU A 772 -0.17 -36.68 13.81
CA LEU A 772 0.35 -36.34 15.13
C LEU A 772 1.25 -37.43 15.72
N VAL A 773 0.93 -38.70 15.49
CA VAL A 773 1.55 -39.83 16.19
C VAL A 773 2.66 -40.48 15.37
N LEU A 774 2.53 -40.54 14.05
CA LEU A 774 3.43 -41.30 13.18
C LEU A 774 4.38 -40.43 12.34
N GLN A 775 4.03 -39.16 12.07
CA GLN A 775 4.88 -38.29 11.25
C GLN A 775 5.89 -37.48 12.08
N LYS A 776 6.94 -36.99 11.40
CA LYS A 776 7.99 -36.18 12.03
C LYS A 776 7.39 -34.85 12.47
N HIS A 777 7.55 -34.53 13.75
CA HIS A 777 6.78 -33.47 14.40
C HIS A 777 7.10 -32.08 13.85
N ASN A 778 6.06 -31.34 13.44
CA ASN A 778 6.08 -29.89 13.28
C ASN A 778 5.39 -29.25 14.50
N THR A 779 6.17 -28.57 15.34
CA THR A 779 5.68 -27.90 16.56
C THR A 779 4.61 -26.84 16.27
N GLU A 780 4.67 -26.16 15.12
CA GLU A 780 3.71 -25.11 14.75
C GLU A 780 2.31 -25.67 14.53
N MET A 781 2.21 -26.89 14.00
CA MET A 781 0.94 -27.53 13.67
C MET A 781 0.25 -28.23 14.86
N THR A 782 0.95 -28.36 16.00
CA THR A 782 0.52 -29.22 17.11
C THR A 782 -0.76 -28.71 17.76
N VAL A 783 -0.97 -27.38 17.80
CA VAL A 783 -2.18 -26.79 18.39
C VAL A 783 -3.41 -27.09 17.51
N ALA A 784 -3.41 -26.66 16.24
CA ALA A 784 -4.51 -26.89 15.31
C ALA A 784 -4.83 -28.39 15.14
N ALA A 785 -3.80 -29.22 14.97
CA ALA A 785 -3.98 -30.67 14.89
C ALA A 785 -4.51 -31.26 16.21
N GLY A 786 -4.05 -30.76 17.35
CA GLY A 786 -4.53 -31.19 18.66
C GLY A 786 -5.99 -30.84 18.91
N GLU A 787 -6.42 -29.65 18.47
CA GLU A 787 -7.82 -29.24 18.55
C GLU A 787 -8.72 -30.10 17.65
N ALA A 788 -8.28 -30.36 16.41
CA ALA A 788 -8.97 -31.25 15.49
C ALA A 788 -9.02 -32.69 16.04
N LEU A 789 -7.91 -33.22 16.55
CA LEU A 789 -7.87 -34.55 17.14
C LEU A 789 -8.83 -34.66 18.33
N TYR A 790 -8.83 -33.66 19.22
CA TYR A 790 -9.71 -33.65 20.39
C TYR A 790 -11.18 -33.75 20.00
N THR A 791 -11.62 -32.89 19.07
CA THR A 791 -13.01 -32.85 18.61
C THR A 791 -13.40 -34.16 17.91
N LEU A 792 -12.52 -34.72 17.08
CA LEU A 792 -12.75 -36.00 16.41
C LEU A 792 -12.78 -37.19 17.40
N VAL A 793 -11.93 -37.19 18.43
CA VAL A 793 -11.93 -38.22 19.50
C VAL A 793 -13.22 -38.16 20.31
N CYS A 794 -13.71 -36.95 20.63
CA CYS A 794 -15.00 -36.78 21.30
C CYS A 794 -16.15 -37.41 20.48
N LEU A 795 -16.09 -37.30 19.15
CA LEU A 795 -17.12 -37.79 18.23
C LEU A 795 -17.05 -39.31 17.99
N HIS A 796 -15.84 -39.87 17.86
CA HIS A 796 -15.57 -41.24 17.38
C HIS A 796 -14.69 -42.04 18.37
N GLN A 797 -15.14 -42.17 19.62
CA GLN A 797 -14.35 -42.79 20.70
C GLN A 797 -13.99 -44.27 20.46
N ALA A 798 -14.88 -45.03 19.82
CA ALA A 798 -14.66 -46.45 19.57
C ALA A 798 -13.56 -46.66 18.52
N GLU A 799 -13.57 -45.85 17.47
CA GLU A 799 -12.57 -45.87 16.41
C GLU A 799 -11.21 -45.40 16.91
N TYR A 800 -11.17 -44.34 17.73
CA TYR A 800 -9.93 -43.92 18.40
C TYR A 800 -9.32 -45.05 19.25
N SER A 801 -10.13 -45.72 20.07
CA SER A 801 -9.68 -46.84 20.89
C SER A 801 -9.09 -47.97 20.02
N GLY A 802 -9.75 -48.28 18.90
CA GLY A 802 -9.26 -49.26 17.93
C GLY A 802 -7.92 -48.86 17.27
N LEU A 803 -7.71 -47.57 16.96
CA LEU A 803 -6.44 -47.06 16.42
C LEU A 803 -5.31 -47.20 17.45
N VAL A 804 -5.56 -46.82 18.70
CA VAL A 804 -4.60 -46.95 19.80
C VAL A 804 -4.24 -48.41 20.04
N GLU A 805 -5.21 -49.32 20.12
CA GLU A 805 -4.97 -50.76 20.29
C GLU A 805 -4.19 -51.37 19.11
N THR A 806 -4.49 -50.94 17.89
CA THR A 806 -3.75 -51.36 16.68
C THR A 806 -2.30 -50.90 16.74
N LEU A 807 -2.06 -49.66 17.16
CA LEU A 807 -0.70 -49.13 17.29
C LEU A 807 0.07 -49.86 18.41
N LEU A 808 -0.54 -50.06 19.58
CA LEU A 808 0.08 -50.76 20.72
C LEU A 808 0.41 -52.22 20.38
N SER A 809 -0.50 -52.93 19.70
CA SER A 809 -0.28 -54.32 19.27
C SER A 809 0.77 -54.48 18.18
N SER A 810 1.04 -53.43 17.40
CA SER A 810 2.10 -53.43 16.37
C SER A 810 3.53 -53.29 16.93
N GLN A 811 3.68 -52.92 18.21
CA GLN A 811 4.97 -52.71 18.85
C GLN A 811 5.64 -54.02 19.25
N ARG A 812 6.92 -54.19 18.84
CA ARG A 812 7.72 -55.39 19.14
C ARG A 812 8.52 -55.29 20.44
N ASP A 813 8.84 -54.08 20.87
CA ASP A 813 9.60 -53.83 22.10
C ASP A 813 8.63 -53.57 23.26
N ALA A 814 8.73 -54.39 24.31
CA ALA A 814 7.90 -54.30 25.51
C ALA A 814 8.07 -52.95 26.24
N ILE A 815 9.25 -52.34 26.19
CA ILE A 815 9.54 -51.05 26.83
C ILE A 815 8.83 -49.92 26.09
N ILE A 816 8.88 -49.94 24.76
CA ILE A 816 8.18 -48.96 23.91
C ILE A 816 6.67 -49.14 24.04
N HIS A 817 6.18 -50.39 24.05
CA HIS A 817 4.76 -50.69 24.28
C HIS A 817 4.26 -50.12 25.62
N GLN A 818 4.99 -50.35 26.72
CA GLN A 818 4.58 -49.85 28.03
C GLN A 818 4.58 -48.32 28.09
N ARG A 819 5.61 -47.67 27.54
CA ARG A 819 5.68 -46.20 27.49
C ARG A 819 4.56 -45.58 26.65
N LEU A 820 4.22 -46.19 25.52
CA LEU A 820 3.10 -45.75 24.67
C LEU A 820 1.76 -45.96 25.37
N ALA A 821 1.55 -47.11 26.02
CA ALA A 821 0.33 -47.38 26.77
C ALA A 821 0.12 -46.37 27.90
N ASP A 822 1.17 -46.06 28.67
CA ASP A 822 1.14 -45.04 29.72
C ASP A 822 0.84 -43.64 29.14
N ALA A 823 1.42 -43.30 27.99
CA ALA A 823 1.21 -42.02 27.33
C ALA A 823 -0.23 -41.86 26.80
N PHE A 824 -0.80 -42.88 26.15
CA PHE A 824 -2.18 -42.87 25.69
C PHE A 824 -3.20 -42.86 26.84
N SER A 825 -2.89 -43.58 27.93
CA SER A 825 -3.71 -43.51 29.16
C SER A 825 -3.76 -42.08 29.70
N LYS A 826 -2.60 -41.42 29.81
CA LYS A 826 -2.52 -40.01 30.26
C LYS A 826 -3.22 -39.02 29.33
N LEU A 827 -3.17 -39.27 28.01
CA LEU A 827 -3.81 -38.40 27.02
C LEU A 827 -5.34 -38.42 27.14
N THR A 828 -5.91 -39.50 27.68
CA THR A 828 -7.36 -39.70 27.83
C THR A 828 -7.83 -39.81 29.28
N ASP A 829 -6.98 -39.44 30.24
CA ASP A 829 -7.10 -39.71 31.69
C ASP A 829 -8.17 -38.86 32.42
N SER A 830 -9.24 -38.46 31.72
CA SER A 830 -10.42 -37.89 32.36
C SER A 830 -11.32 -39.01 32.88
N SER A 831 -11.73 -38.92 34.14
CA SER A 831 -12.71 -39.83 34.80
C SER A 831 -14.09 -39.89 34.13
N THR A 832 -14.28 -39.17 33.02
CA THR A 832 -15.47 -39.07 32.19
C THR A 832 -15.05 -39.18 30.72
N PRO A 833 -15.87 -39.80 29.84
CA PRO A 833 -15.58 -39.83 28.41
C PRO A 833 -15.37 -38.40 27.88
N PRO A 834 -14.46 -38.20 26.91
CA PRO A 834 -14.16 -36.87 26.38
C PRO A 834 -15.44 -36.26 25.76
N THR A 835 -15.77 -35.04 26.20
CA THR A 835 -16.94 -34.28 25.73
C THR A 835 -16.51 -32.97 25.10
N MET A 836 -17.34 -32.37 24.25
CA MET A 836 -17.06 -31.08 23.60
C MET A 836 -17.16 -29.90 24.61
N ASP A 837 -16.32 -29.91 25.66
CA ASP A 837 -16.22 -28.91 26.70
C ASP A 837 -14.86 -28.18 26.62
N ARG A 838 -14.87 -26.86 26.76
CA ARG A 838 -13.68 -26.02 26.65
C ARG A 838 -12.61 -26.36 27.70
N LYS A 839 -13.02 -26.71 28.92
CA LYS A 839 -12.08 -27.04 30.00
C LYS A 839 -11.39 -28.39 29.74
N GLN A 840 -12.15 -29.37 29.26
CA GLN A 840 -11.58 -30.67 28.84
C GLN A 840 -10.68 -30.53 27.61
N LYS A 841 -11.04 -29.70 26.62
CA LYS A 841 -10.18 -29.38 25.45
C LYS A 841 -8.83 -28.82 25.88
N LEU A 842 -8.81 -27.80 26.75
CA LEU A 842 -7.56 -27.20 27.23
C LEU A 842 -6.68 -28.21 28.02
N ALA A 843 -7.31 -29.06 28.83
CA ALA A 843 -6.59 -30.12 29.55
C ALA A 843 -6.00 -31.17 28.60
N PHE A 844 -6.74 -31.53 27.55
CA PHE A 844 -6.26 -32.44 26.51
C PHE A 844 -5.08 -31.85 25.74
N LEU A 845 -5.17 -30.59 25.29
CA LEU A 845 -4.07 -29.92 24.57
C LEU A 845 -2.78 -29.88 25.40
N LYS A 846 -2.88 -29.54 26.69
CA LYS A 846 -1.73 -29.60 27.60
C LYS A 846 -1.16 -31.02 27.74
N SER A 847 -2.03 -32.02 27.81
CA SER A 847 -1.61 -33.43 27.89
C SER A 847 -1.02 -33.92 26.56
N LEU A 848 -1.47 -33.35 25.44
CA LEU A 848 -0.95 -33.65 24.10
C LEU A 848 0.46 -33.10 23.92
N GLU A 849 0.78 -31.91 24.44
CA GLU A 849 2.16 -31.38 24.46
C GLU A 849 3.10 -32.33 25.20
N GLU A 850 2.70 -32.82 26.38
CA GLU A 850 3.46 -33.82 27.13
C GLU A 850 3.54 -35.16 26.38
N PHE A 851 2.47 -35.59 25.73
CA PHE A 851 2.42 -36.80 24.92
C PHE A 851 3.43 -36.73 23.76
N VAL A 852 3.36 -35.66 22.97
CA VAL A 852 4.26 -35.37 21.84
C VAL A 852 5.71 -35.38 22.28
N ALA A 853 6.06 -34.69 23.38
CA ALA A 853 7.42 -34.67 23.91
C ALA A 853 7.92 -36.05 24.32
N ASN A 854 7.04 -36.91 24.85
CA ASN A 854 7.40 -38.25 25.34
C ASN A 854 7.39 -39.33 24.24
N VAL A 855 6.59 -39.15 23.18
CA VAL A 855 6.28 -40.16 22.17
C VAL A 855 6.95 -39.88 20.82
N GLY A 856 7.20 -38.62 20.46
CA GLY A 856 7.80 -38.27 19.17
C GLY A 856 9.16 -38.95 18.92
N GLY A 857 9.98 -39.12 19.95
CA GLY A 857 11.25 -39.86 19.85
C GLY A 857 11.11 -41.39 19.80
N LEU A 858 9.96 -41.95 20.18
CA LEU A 858 9.71 -43.40 20.23
C LEU A 858 9.23 -43.97 18.89
N LEU A 859 8.48 -43.18 18.12
CA LEU A 859 7.82 -43.63 16.88
C LEU A 859 8.50 -43.15 15.60
N CYS A 860 9.25 -42.03 15.63
CA CYS A 860 9.94 -41.48 14.46
C CYS A 860 11.32 -42.12 14.16
N MET A 861 11.68 -43.22 14.84
CA MET A 861 12.89 -44.00 14.55
C MET A 861 12.56 -45.14 13.58
N LYS A 862 12.35 -44.80 12.30
CA LYS A 862 12.52 -45.72 11.17
C LYS A 862 12.84 -44.99 9.88
#